data_AF-A0AAN9RLK1-F1
#
_entry.id   AF-A0AAN9RLK1-F1
#
_cell.length_a   1.000
_cell.length_b   1.000
_cell.length_c   1.000
_cell.angle_alpha   90.00
_cell.angle_beta   90.00
_cell.angle_gamma   90.00
#
_symmetry.space_group_name_H-M   'P 1'
#
loop_
_entity.id
_entity.type
_entity.pdbx_description
1 polymer ?
#
loop_
_entity_poly.entity_id
_entity_poly.type
_entity_poly.pdbx_seq_one_letter_code
_entity_poly.pdbx_strand_id
1 'polypeptide(L)'
;MAARVISTRFLTSLHYNTSTKLLNTTSHSSFSRAIAPSSHFEKLPFCGIADADISSASANDDVSSSASTKVDISSSTSVDANILLSASTKADVSSSVFVGNADILSASTTTKTILNLEDGKQLFSSVLTGQLLRSSAVLHVTAVKPVVDVGIWMMKLKAFQSGVLKDLVMTTTRETFYSQFCAGEDAVAGGRSIRALNSTGLRGMLAYGVEDAHDNEGCDQNLQGFLHTVDVCKTLPPSSVSFVIVKITAVCPMVLLERVSDLLRWQQKDPSFILPWKQDCFPIFSESSPLYHTQTRPEPLTPQEESDLQLANKRLLELCQKCEKANLPLLVDAEHTTVQPAIDYFTYSSAIMHNKDNNPIVFGTIQTYLKDAKERLFLTTKAAEKMGIPMGFKLVRGAYMSIESKLAESFGYPSPIHNTIQDTHNCFNDCSSFMLERIAKGNASVVLATHNIESGKLAVRKAHELGVGKVNNKLGFAQLYGMSDALSFGLSNAGFQVSKYMPFGPVEMVMPYLLRRAEENRGLLAASGFDRQLMRYLQRKMDFCVGFGTGFASQVGQSIVIPISKQLGYVFHYKRNINKLKSELEKLEDKKNKIQEIVEEDRKNGHQIVPKAEEWLCNVATTEKELQHFFNDELNKNVCLVGYCPNLVSRRSLSKKAKKWHACVIKLMEEKFDIISHPAPLPKQKPSFIDDIKVSINMRDLHKLPKLKAVKYRIPMFGVRVNMFN
;
A
#
# COMPACT_ATOMS: atom_id res chain seq x y z
N MET A 1 -19.11 44.67 -11.34
CA MET A 1 -20.53 44.72 -10.93
C MET A 1 -20.93 43.32 -10.53
N ALA A 2 -21.37 42.96 -9.33
CA ALA A 2 -21.79 43.70 -8.15
C ALA A 2 -21.12 43.11 -6.88
N ALA A 3 -21.18 43.86 -5.78
CA ALA A 3 -20.38 43.70 -4.58
C ALA A 3 -21.24 43.55 -3.31
N ARG A 4 -20.65 42.93 -2.26
CA ARG A 4 -20.93 43.05 -0.80
C ARG A 4 -22.32 42.52 -0.33
N VAL A 5 -22.52 41.92 0.85
CA VAL A 5 -22.21 42.33 2.24
C VAL A 5 -22.33 41.13 3.23
N ILE A 6 -21.28 40.91 4.05
CA ILE A 6 -21.19 40.66 5.52
C ILE A 6 -22.27 39.81 6.25
N SER A 7 -21.84 38.76 6.99
CA SER A 7 -21.98 38.70 8.48
C SER A 7 -21.12 37.59 9.12
N THR A 8 -20.70 37.85 10.36
CA THR A 8 -19.70 37.14 11.17
C THR A 8 -20.38 36.63 12.44
N ARG A 9 -19.82 35.56 13.04
CA ARG A 9 -20.02 35.01 14.40
C ARG A 9 -21.19 34.05 14.59
N PHE A 10 -20.88 32.80 14.96
CA PHE A 10 -21.07 32.30 16.33
C PHE A 10 -20.23 31.02 16.55
N LEU A 11 -19.37 31.06 17.57
CA LEU A 11 -18.71 29.93 18.19
C LEU A 11 -19.54 29.54 19.42
N THR A 12 -19.94 28.28 19.54
CA THR A 12 -20.20 27.68 20.86
C THR A 12 -19.93 26.18 20.83
N SER A 13 -18.99 25.81 21.70
CA SER A 13 -18.66 24.48 22.20
C SER A 13 -19.88 23.74 22.75
N LEU A 14 -19.93 22.41 22.61
CA LEU A 14 -20.39 21.55 23.70
C LEU A 14 -19.85 20.12 23.61
N HIS A 15 -19.41 19.67 24.78
CA HIS A 15 -18.77 18.42 25.13
C HIS A 15 -19.68 17.17 25.04
N TYR A 16 -18.99 16.04 24.87
CA TYR A 16 -19.30 14.70 25.39
C TYR A 16 -20.42 14.61 26.45
N ASN A 17 -21.34 13.66 26.24
CA ASN A 17 -21.56 12.64 27.27
C ASN A 17 -22.22 11.36 26.73
N THR A 18 -21.60 10.24 27.11
CA THR A 18 -22.10 8.87 27.06
C THR A 18 -23.24 8.67 28.08
N SER A 19 -24.31 7.97 27.70
CA SER A 19 -24.97 6.98 28.57
C SER A 19 -26.02 6.16 27.82
N THR A 20 -25.78 4.86 27.83
CA THR A 20 -26.72 3.74 27.76
C THR A 20 -27.98 3.94 28.61
N LYS A 21 -29.14 3.58 28.05
CA LYS A 21 -30.18 2.85 28.80
C LYS A 21 -31.13 2.10 27.86
N LEU A 22 -31.30 0.82 28.17
CA LEU A 22 -32.30 -0.10 27.65
C LEU A 22 -33.71 0.47 27.82
N LEU A 23 -34.59 0.18 26.86
CA LEU A 23 -36.00 -0.09 27.12
C LEU A 23 -36.48 -1.18 26.16
N ASN A 24 -36.70 -2.36 26.74
CA ASN A 24 -37.59 -3.40 26.22
C ASN A 24 -39.02 -2.87 26.26
N THR A 25 -39.76 -2.98 25.15
CA THR A 25 -41.20 -3.26 25.20
C THR A 25 -41.59 -4.16 24.03
N THR A 26 -42.16 -5.29 24.42
CA THR A 26 -42.92 -6.28 23.67
C THR A 26 -44.11 -5.69 22.92
N SER A 27 -44.41 -6.20 21.72
CA SER A 27 -45.61 -7.04 21.51
C SER A 27 -45.83 -7.39 20.03
N HIS A 28 -46.27 -8.62 19.85
CA HIS A 28 -46.66 -9.29 18.61
C HIS A 28 -47.77 -8.56 17.85
N SER A 29 -47.71 -8.59 16.52
CA SER A 29 -48.91 -8.93 15.74
C SER A 29 -48.53 -9.68 14.46
N SER A 30 -49.16 -10.84 14.34
CA SER A 30 -49.09 -11.80 13.27
C SER A 30 -49.93 -11.31 12.09
N PHE A 31 -49.42 -11.38 10.87
CA PHE A 31 -50.28 -11.47 9.69
C PHE A 31 -49.76 -12.57 8.76
N SER A 32 -50.36 -13.74 8.94
CA SER A 32 -50.37 -14.81 7.96
C SER A 32 -51.26 -14.40 6.79
N ARG A 33 -50.78 -14.56 5.56
CA ARG A 33 -51.66 -14.83 4.42
C ARG A 33 -51.00 -15.87 3.52
N ALA A 34 -51.52 -17.09 3.63
CA ALA A 34 -51.33 -18.16 2.67
C ALA A 34 -52.35 -17.98 1.54
N ILE A 35 -51.93 -18.08 0.28
CA ILE A 35 -52.75 -18.61 -0.82
C ILE A 35 -51.84 -19.55 -1.63
N ALA A 36 -52.37 -20.75 -1.87
CA ALA A 36 -51.75 -21.91 -2.48
C ALA A 36 -51.74 -21.82 -4.04
N PRO A 37 -51.12 -22.79 -4.75
CA PRO A 37 -50.80 -22.70 -6.16
C PRO A 37 -51.93 -23.24 -7.06
N SER A 38 -52.00 -22.79 -8.31
CA SER A 38 -52.79 -23.46 -9.35
C SER A 38 -51.94 -23.73 -10.58
N SER A 39 -51.88 -25.01 -10.92
CA SER A 39 -51.55 -25.57 -12.22
C SER A 39 -52.83 -25.62 -13.07
N HIS A 40 -52.77 -25.21 -14.35
CA HIS A 40 -53.30 -26.02 -15.45
C HIS A 40 -52.90 -25.47 -16.83
N PHE A 41 -52.49 -26.44 -17.65
CA PHE A 41 -52.34 -26.48 -19.10
C PHE A 41 -53.29 -25.62 -19.93
N GLU A 42 -52.75 -25.03 -21.01
CA GLU A 42 -53.42 -25.08 -22.31
C GLU A 42 -52.40 -25.17 -23.45
N LYS A 43 -52.78 -25.92 -24.48
CA LYS A 43 -51.99 -26.41 -25.62
C LYS A 43 -52.68 -25.91 -26.89
N LEU A 44 -51.87 -25.62 -27.92
CA LEU A 44 -52.18 -25.59 -29.38
C LEU A 44 -52.82 -24.29 -29.95
N PRO A 45 -52.71 -24.01 -31.28
CA PRO A 45 -52.31 -24.92 -32.38
C PRO A 45 -51.27 -24.41 -33.40
N PHE A 46 -50.84 -25.40 -34.21
CA PHE A 46 -50.16 -25.36 -35.50
C PHE A 46 -51.01 -24.76 -36.64
N CYS A 47 -50.37 -24.07 -37.58
CA CYS A 47 -50.65 -24.02 -39.03
C CYS A 47 -49.46 -23.25 -39.66
N GLY A 48 -48.78 -23.57 -40.77
CA GLY A 48 -49.07 -24.47 -41.87
C GLY A 48 -48.94 -23.72 -43.20
N ILE A 49 -47.84 -24.00 -43.95
CA ILE A 49 -47.70 -23.96 -45.42
C ILE A 49 -47.48 -22.61 -46.13
N ALA A 50 -46.32 -22.47 -46.81
CA ALA A 50 -46.23 -22.36 -48.28
C ALA A 50 -44.77 -22.41 -48.76
N ASP A 51 -44.49 -23.46 -49.55
CA ASP A 51 -43.31 -23.63 -50.41
C ASP A 51 -43.28 -22.62 -51.56
N ALA A 52 -42.07 -22.31 -52.04
CA ALA A 52 -41.81 -22.04 -53.44
C ALA A 52 -40.36 -22.41 -53.78
N ASP A 53 -40.24 -23.56 -54.44
CA ASP A 53 -39.09 -24.07 -55.17
C ASP A 53 -38.60 -23.13 -56.31
N ILE A 54 -37.39 -23.43 -56.76
CA ILE A 54 -36.98 -23.65 -58.17
C ILE A 54 -35.59 -23.04 -58.46
N SER A 55 -34.61 -23.95 -58.45
CA SER A 55 -33.59 -24.24 -59.48
C SER A 55 -32.60 -23.12 -59.92
N SER A 56 -31.35 -23.39 -60.28
CA SER A 56 -30.86 -24.53 -61.03
C SER A 56 -29.31 -24.53 -61.09
N ALA A 57 -28.76 -25.75 -61.21
CA ALA A 57 -27.65 -26.19 -62.09
C ALA A 57 -26.26 -25.54 -61.89
N SER A 58 -25.11 -26.21 -62.04
CA SER A 58 -24.72 -27.54 -62.54
C SER A 58 -23.22 -27.69 -62.20
N ALA A 59 -22.77 -28.79 -61.60
CA ALA A 59 -22.21 -29.99 -62.26
C ALA A 59 -20.73 -29.87 -62.70
N ASN A 60 -19.97 -30.87 -62.25
CA ASN A 60 -18.85 -31.62 -62.87
C ASN A 60 -17.79 -31.90 -61.80
N ASP A 61 -17.70 -33.10 -61.23
CA ASP A 61 -17.32 -34.41 -61.80
C ASP A 61 -15.82 -34.72 -61.65
N ASP A 62 -15.61 -36.00 -61.31
CA ASP A 62 -14.41 -36.83 -61.42
C ASP A 62 -13.32 -36.79 -60.32
N VAL A 63 -12.69 -37.90 -59.90
CA VAL A 63 -12.95 -39.36 -59.75
C VAL A 63 -11.58 -39.97 -59.41
N SER A 64 -11.56 -40.96 -58.50
CA SER A 64 -10.52 -42.02 -58.30
C SER A 64 -9.14 -41.60 -57.74
N SER A 65 -8.35 -42.40 -57.02
CA SER A 65 -8.47 -43.78 -56.47
C SER A 65 -7.26 -44.08 -55.56
N SER A 66 -7.47 -44.99 -54.58
CA SER A 66 -6.53 -46.01 -54.05
C SER A 66 -5.23 -45.55 -53.35
N ALA A 67 -4.62 -46.21 -52.36
CA ALA A 67 -4.71 -47.59 -51.88
C ALA A 67 -4.30 -47.71 -50.40
N SER A 68 -4.73 -48.83 -49.82
CA SER A 68 -4.51 -49.39 -48.49
C SER A 68 -3.08 -49.84 -48.19
N THR A 69 -2.70 -49.93 -46.90
CA THR A 69 -1.93 -51.08 -46.38
C THR A 69 -2.29 -51.37 -44.90
N LYS A 70 -2.72 -52.61 -44.62
CA LYS A 70 -2.89 -53.25 -43.30
C LYS A 70 -1.56 -53.83 -42.82
N VAL A 71 -1.34 -53.91 -41.50
CA VAL A 71 -0.67 -55.06 -40.82
C VAL A 71 -1.34 -55.31 -39.46
N ASP A 72 -1.50 -56.61 -39.15
CA ASP A 72 -2.26 -57.33 -38.13
C ASP A 72 -1.63 -57.38 -36.70
N ILE A 73 -2.45 -57.38 -35.63
CA ILE A 73 -2.89 -58.47 -34.69
C ILE A 73 -1.89 -58.96 -33.62
N SER A 74 -2.28 -58.83 -32.34
CA SER A 74 -2.36 -59.89 -31.29
C SER A 74 -2.76 -59.25 -29.93
N SER A 75 -4.01 -59.31 -29.47
CA SER A 75 -4.65 -60.35 -28.62
C SER A 75 -4.13 -60.48 -27.18
N SER A 76 -4.94 -60.06 -26.19
CA SER A 76 -5.32 -60.90 -25.03
C SER A 76 -6.46 -60.25 -24.21
N THR A 77 -7.56 -60.98 -24.14
CA THR A 77 -8.69 -61.01 -23.18
C THR A 77 -8.25 -60.87 -21.71
N SER A 78 -9.03 -60.43 -20.71
CA SER A 78 -10.39 -60.83 -20.30
C SER A 78 -10.91 -59.87 -19.18
N VAL A 79 -12.18 -59.44 -19.18
CA VAL A 79 -13.28 -59.89 -18.26
C VAL A 79 -13.04 -59.48 -16.78
N ASP A 80 -13.85 -58.68 -16.07
CA ASP A 80 -15.29 -58.79 -15.80
C ASP A 80 -15.90 -57.48 -15.25
N ALA A 81 -17.19 -57.31 -15.47
CA ALA A 81 -18.04 -56.30 -14.84
C ALA A 81 -18.59 -56.82 -13.50
N ASN A 82 -18.86 -55.94 -12.54
CA ASN A 82 -19.99 -56.13 -11.64
C ASN A 82 -20.51 -54.82 -11.03
N ILE A 83 -21.80 -54.62 -11.23
CA ILE A 83 -22.71 -53.66 -10.63
C ILE A 83 -23.16 -54.21 -9.27
N LEU A 84 -23.26 -53.37 -8.23
CA LEU A 84 -24.33 -53.51 -7.24
C LEU A 84 -24.50 -52.25 -6.36
N LEU A 85 -25.74 -51.75 -6.37
CA LEU A 85 -26.31 -50.87 -5.35
C LEU A 85 -26.31 -51.55 -3.97
N SER A 86 -26.17 -50.76 -2.91
CA SER A 86 -27.14 -50.80 -1.81
C SER A 86 -26.98 -49.59 -0.88
N ALA A 87 -28.11 -49.19 -0.33
CA ALA A 87 -28.32 -47.99 0.47
C ALA A 87 -28.22 -48.28 1.98
N SER A 88 -27.97 -47.20 2.72
CA SER A 88 -28.46 -46.88 4.08
C SER A 88 -28.09 -47.80 5.25
N THR A 89 -27.45 -47.23 6.28
CA THR A 89 -28.06 -47.08 7.61
C THR A 89 -27.19 -46.24 8.55
N LYS A 90 -27.85 -45.37 9.32
CA LYS A 90 -27.34 -44.69 10.52
C LYS A 90 -27.31 -45.68 11.69
N ALA A 91 -26.28 -45.62 12.54
CA ALA A 91 -26.40 -45.93 13.97
C ALA A 91 -25.30 -45.22 14.78
N ASP A 92 -25.75 -44.63 15.88
CA ASP A 92 -25.00 -43.84 16.87
C ASP A 92 -24.25 -44.72 17.89
N VAL A 93 -23.14 -44.15 18.39
CA VAL A 93 -22.63 -44.15 19.79
C VAL A 93 -22.56 -45.47 20.58
N SER A 94 -21.34 -45.87 20.97
CA SER A 94 -20.97 -45.95 22.39
C SER A 94 -19.47 -46.12 22.63
N SER A 95 -19.05 -45.48 23.72
CA SER A 95 -17.74 -45.44 24.36
C SER A 95 -17.18 -46.80 24.80
N SER A 96 -15.89 -47.02 24.55
CA SER A 96 -15.08 -47.84 25.45
C SER A 96 -13.71 -47.19 25.67
N VAL A 97 -13.44 -46.95 26.95
CA VAL A 97 -12.19 -46.47 27.52
C VAL A 97 -11.18 -47.61 27.47
N PHE A 98 -10.03 -47.39 26.83
CA PHE A 98 -8.83 -48.18 27.09
C PHE A 98 -7.66 -47.23 27.39
N VAL A 99 -7.18 -47.33 28.62
CA VAL A 99 -5.99 -46.67 29.15
C VAL A 99 -4.79 -47.57 28.86
N GLY A 100 -3.72 -46.98 28.34
CA GLY A 100 -2.35 -47.50 28.47
C GLY A 100 -1.76 -48.15 27.22
N ASN A 101 -1.06 -47.35 26.41
CA ASN A 101 0.41 -47.42 26.43
C ASN A 101 0.98 -46.19 25.70
N ALA A 102 1.66 -45.37 26.50
CA ALA A 102 2.59 -44.36 26.04
C ALA A 102 3.80 -45.09 25.46
N ASP A 103 4.02 -44.92 24.15
CA ASP A 103 5.30 -44.92 23.45
C ASP A 103 5.04 -45.28 21.99
N ILE A 104 4.78 -44.23 21.19
CA ILE A 104 5.10 -44.04 19.76
C ILE A 104 4.50 -42.66 19.43
N LEU A 105 5.18 -41.60 19.84
CA LEU A 105 4.87 -40.22 19.50
C LEU A 105 6.19 -39.46 19.37
N SER A 106 6.92 -39.72 18.28
CA SER A 106 8.04 -38.88 17.85
C SER A 106 8.18 -38.79 16.33
N ALA A 107 7.11 -39.02 15.56
CA ALA A 107 7.02 -38.48 14.21
C ALA A 107 6.56 -37.02 14.29
N SER A 108 7.46 -36.15 14.73
CA SER A 108 7.35 -34.71 14.51
C SER A 108 7.39 -34.48 12.99
N THR A 109 6.21 -34.38 12.38
CA THR A 109 6.08 -33.87 11.02
C THR A 109 6.46 -32.40 11.07
N THR A 110 7.74 -32.10 10.86
CA THR A 110 8.24 -30.75 10.59
C THR A 110 7.39 -30.13 9.50
N THR A 111 6.52 -29.19 9.86
CA THR A 111 5.82 -28.28 8.95
C THR A 111 6.87 -27.43 8.26
N LYS A 112 7.44 -27.95 7.17
CA LYS A 112 8.30 -27.20 6.25
C LYS A 112 7.53 -25.94 5.88
N THR A 113 8.06 -24.77 6.23
CA THR A 113 7.38 -23.49 6.06
C THR A 113 7.02 -23.33 4.59
N ILE A 114 5.73 -23.42 4.24
CA ILE A 114 5.26 -23.55 2.85
C ILE A 114 5.66 -22.33 2.00
N LEU A 115 5.80 -21.17 2.64
CA LEU A 115 6.32 -19.94 2.04
C LEU A 115 7.36 -19.33 2.99
N ASN A 116 8.66 -19.54 2.72
CA ASN A 116 9.73 -18.92 3.50
C ASN A 116 10.02 -17.50 2.98
N LEU A 117 9.60 -16.50 3.75
CA LEU A 117 9.88 -15.09 3.45
C LEU A 117 11.01 -14.52 4.32
N GLU A 118 11.53 -15.26 5.30
CA GLU A 118 12.45 -14.69 6.30
C GLU A 118 13.91 -14.65 5.83
N ASP A 119 14.26 -15.50 4.86
CA ASP A 119 15.60 -15.53 4.27
C ASP A 119 15.74 -14.52 3.13
N GLY A 120 16.08 -13.28 3.49
CA GLY A 120 16.37 -12.23 2.51
C GLY A 120 17.55 -12.54 1.58
N LYS A 121 18.50 -13.41 1.97
CA LYS A 121 19.62 -13.78 1.08
C LYS A 121 19.13 -14.67 -0.04
N GLN A 122 18.25 -15.63 0.27
CA GLN A 122 17.62 -16.48 -0.73
C GLN A 122 16.69 -15.68 -1.65
N LEU A 123 15.80 -14.87 -1.07
CA LEU A 123 14.79 -14.10 -1.81
C LEU A 123 15.39 -13.13 -2.83
N PHE A 124 16.48 -12.43 -2.48
CA PHE A 124 17.03 -11.35 -3.30
C PHE A 124 18.38 -11.70 -3.93
N SER A 125 18.75 -12.98 -3.98
CA SER A 125 20.03 -13.44 -4.56
C SER A 125 20.20 -13.05 -6.03
N SER A 126 19.10 -12.98 -6.79
CA SER A 126 19.06 -12.62 -8.21
C SER A 126 19.02 -11.11 -8.48
N VAL A 127 18.91 -10.26 -7.44
CA VAL A 127 18.73 -8.81 -7.59
C VAL A 127 19.94 -8.03 -7.10
N LEU A 128 20.37 -7.03 -7.88
CA LEU A 128 21.50 -6.17 -7.52
C LEU A 128 21.19 -5.30 -6.28
N THR A 129 22.17 -5.17 -5.39
CA THR A 129 21.99 -4.39 -4.14
C THR A 129 21.71 -2.91 -4.40
N GLY A 130 22.28 -2.32 -5.46
CA GLY A 130 21.98 -0.94 -5.86
C GLY A 130 20.53 -0.73 -6.28
N GLN A 131 19.93 -1.69 -6.99
CA GLN A 131 18.52 -1.66 -7.37
C GLN A 131 17.62 -1.73 -6.13
N LEU A 132 17.94 -2.62 -5.20
CA LEU A 132 17.21 -2.74 -3.93
C LEU A 132 17.25 -1.44 -3.10
N LEU A 133 18.42 -0.78 -3.04
CA LEU A 133 18.56 0.51 -2.36
C LEU A 133 17.73 1.60 -3.03
N ARG A 134 17.74 1.67 -4.37
CA ARG A 134 16.91 2.62 -5.13
C ARG A 134 15.42 2.39 -4.88
N SER A 135 14.95 1.15 -5.04
CA SER A 135 13.56 0.75 -4.80
C SER A 135 13.11 1.12 -3.39
N SER A 136 13.95 0.81 -2.38
CA SER A 136 13.66 1.16 -0.99
C SER A 136 13.56 2.67 -0.81
N ALA A 137 14.49 3.46 -1.36
CA ALA A 137 14.46 4.91 -1.24
C ALA A 137 13.19 5.53 -1.86
N VAL A 138 12.82 5.10 -3.07
CA VAL A 138 11.60 5.58 -3.76
C VAL A 138 10.36 5.24 -2.94
N LEU A 139 10.21 3.98 -2.49
CA LEU A 139 9.06 3.55 -1.70
C LEU A 139 8.92 4.34 -0.40
N HIS A 140 10.02 4.57 0.32
CA HIS A 140 10.00 5.37 1.56
C HIS A 140 9.56 6.81 1.33
N VAL A 141 10.04 7.45 0.26
CA VAL A 141 9.62 8.82 -0.09
C VAL A 141 8.13 8.85 -0.41
N THR A 142 7.64 7.87 -1.18
CA THR A 142 6.23 7.77 -1.60
C THR A 142 5.29 7.33 -0.48
N ALA A 143 5.82 6.91 0.67
CA ALA A 143 5.01 6.63 1.84
C ALA A 143 4.78 7.86 2.73
N VAL A 144 5.56 8.93 2.54
CA VAL A 144 5.42 10.16 3.33
C VAL A 144 4.25 10.98 2.80
N LYS A 145 3.13 10.94 3.53
CA LYS A 145 1.87 11.62 3.16
C LYS A 145 2.03 13.08 2.69
N PRO A 146 2.73 13.98 3.42
CA PRO A 146 2.92 15.35 2.94
C PRO A 146 3.66 15.46 1.60
N VAL A 147 4.62 14.57 1.34
CA VAL A 147 5.39 14.57 0.08
C VAL A 147 4.51 14.16 -1.09
N VAL A 148 3.74 13.09 -0.89
CA VAL A 148 2.76 12.62 -1.89
C VAL A 148 1.70 13.69 -2.17
N ASP A 149 1.16 14.33 -1.13
CA ASP A 149 0.12 15.35 -1.28
C ASP A 149 0.61 16.56 -2.07
N VAL A 150 1.83 17.02 -1.81
CA VAL A 150 2.46 18.12 -2.57
C VAL A 150 2.70 17.69 -4.03
N GLY A 151 3.17 16.46 -4.25
CA GLY A 151 3.36 15.92 -5.59
C GLY A 151 2.06 15.87 -6.39
N ILE A 152 1.01 15.29 -5.82
CA ILE A 152 -0.32 15.20 -6.45
C ILE A 152 -0.89 16.59 -6.69
N TRP A 153 -0.81 17.50 -5.72
CA TRP A 153 -1.30 18.87 -5.87
C TRP A 153 -0.59 19.61 -7.00
N MET A 154 0.75 19.55 -7.03
CA MET A 154 1.56 20.20 -8.07
C MET A 154 1.20 19.69 -9.47
N MET A 155 0.98 18.38 -9.62
CA MET A 155 0.61 17.77 -10.90
C MET A 155 -0.82 18.12 -11.35
N LYS A 156 -1.71 18.53 -10.43
CA LYS A 156 -3.08 18.95 -10.75
C LYS A 156 -3.19 20.43 -11.15
N LEU A 157 -2.14 21.23 -10.97
CA LEU A 157 -2.17 22.65 -11.34
C LEU A 157 -2.13 22.83 -12.86
N LYS A 158 -3.11 23.54 -13.44
CA LYS A 158 -3.08 23.90 -14.87
C LYS A 158 -1.83 24.71 -15.26
N ALA A 159 -1.32 25.54 -14.34
CA ALA A 159 -0.09 26.30 -14.53
C ALA A 159 1.18 25.44 -14.63
N PHE A 160 1.13 24.16 -14.23
CA PHE A 160 2.21 23.20 -14.41
C PHE A 160 2.42 22.80 -15.88
N GLN A 161 1.50 23.16 -16.79
CA GLN A 161 1.56 22.73 -18.19
C GLN A 161 2.50 23.57 -19.08
N SER A 162 3.07 24.68 -18.60
CA SER A 162 4.00 25.50 -19.38
C SER A 162 5.15 26.06 -18.54
N GLY A 163 6.40 25.78 -18.95
CA GLY A 163 7.62 26.39 -18.40
C GLY A 163 8.70 25.39 -17.95
N VAL A 164 9.90 25.92 -17.67
CA VAL A 164 11.11 25.16 -17.25
C VAL A 164 10.88 24.28 -16.02
N LEU A 165 9.97 24.69 -15.12
CA LEU A 165 9.62 23.93 -13.93
C LEU A 165 8.93 22.60 -14.28
N LYS A 166 8.13 22.55 -15.34
CA LYS A 166 7.51 21.33 -15.85
C LYS A 166 8.59 20.33 -16.26
N ASP A 167 9.54 20.76 -17.08
CA ASP A 167 10.59 19.90 -17.62
C ASP A 167 11.48 19.33 -16.52
N LEU A 168 11.81 20.15 -15.52
CA LEU A 168 12.58 19.70 -14.35
C LEU A 168 11.81 18.64 -13.54
N VAL A 169 10.53 18.88 -13.27
CA VAL A 169 9.69 17.94 -12.51
C VAL A 169 9.44 16.67 -13.30
N MET A 170 9.17 16.76 -14.60
CA MET A 170 8.95 15.60 -15.47
C MET A 170 10.22 14.77 -15.59
N THR A 171 11.39 15.40 -15.74
CA THR A 171 12.68 14.70 -15.73
C THR A 171 12.92 14.00 -14.39
N THR A 172 12.69 14.70 -13.28
CA THR A 172 12.82 14.11 -11.94
C THR A 172 11.85 12.94 -11.76
N THR A 173 10.59 13.09 -12.18
CA THR A 173 9.56 12.04 -12.10
C THR A 173 9.93 10.84 -12.96
N ARG A 174 10.42 11.07 -14.19
CA ARG A 174 10.91 10.05 -15.12
C ARG A 174 12.03 9.21 -14.49
N GLU A 175 13.07 9.85 -13.98
CA GLU A 175 14.25 9.17 -13.44
C GLU A 175 14.00 8.46 -12.10
N THR A 176 12.96 8.86 -11.36
CA THR A 176 12.69 8.32 -10.02
C THR A 176 11.43 7.46 -9.96
N PHE A 177 10.26 8.07 -9.84
CA PHE A 177 8.99 7.40 -9.57
C PHE A 177 8.53 6.58 -10.78
N TYR A 178 8.60 7.16 -11.98
CA TYR A 178 8.28 6.44 -13.21
C TYR A 178 9.20 5.22 -13.40
N SER A 179 10.53 5.39 -13.32
CA SER A 179 11.47 4.29 -13.53
C SER A 179 11.36 3.14 -12.52
N GLN A 180 10.66 3.38 -11.40
CA GLN A 180 10.34 2.37 -10.39
C GLN A 180 9.06 1.59 -10.71
N PHE A 181 8.01 2.25 -11.20
CA PHE A 181 6.67 1.67 -11.33
C PHE A 181 6.25 1.38 -12.78
N CYS A 182 6.99 1.88 -13.77
CA CYS A 182 6.73 1.70 -15.20
C CYS A 182 7.87 0.92 -15.88
N ALA A 183 7.52 0.17 -16.93
CA ALA A 183 8.42 -0.71 -17.66
C ALA A 183 9.18 -0.02 -18.80
N GLY A 184 8.76 1.18 -19.22
CA GLY A 184 9.40 1.94 -20.28
C GLY A 184 8.41 2.83 -21.04
N GLU A 185 8.92 3.75 -21.85
CA GLU A 185 8.08 4.74 -22.54
C GLU A 185 7.37 4.19 -23.78
N ASP A 186 7.80 3.03 -24.28
CA ASP A 186 7.22 2.35 -25.43
C ASP A 186 7.19 0.82 -25.23
N ALA A 187 6.52 0.11 -26.13
CA ALA A 187 6.33 -1.34 -26.03
C ALA A 187 7.67 -2.10 -26.10
N VAL A 188 8.63 -1.61 -26.89
CA VAL A 188 9.96 -2.24 -27.05
C VAL A 188 10.77 -2.11 -25.76
N ALA A 189 10.77 -0.94 -25.13
CA ALA A 189 11.35 -0.69 -23.83
C ALA A 189 10.67 -1.56 -22.75
N GLY A 190 9.34 -1.66 -22.78
CA GLY A 190 8.57 -2.58 -21.95
C GLY A 190 9.02 -4.03 -22.13
N GLY A 191 9.22 -4.48 -23.37
CA GLY A 191 9.73 -5.81 -23.70
C GLY A 191 11.15 -6.06 -23.18
N ARG A 192 12.04 -5.06 -23.21
CA ARG A 192 13.38 -5.16 -22.57
C ARG A 192 13.27 -5.35 -21.06
N SER A 193 12.38 -4.61 -20.41
CA SER A 193 12.12 -4.74 -18.97
C SER A 193 11.53 -6.10 -18.62
N ILE A 194 10.65 -6.67 -19.46
CA ILE A 194 10.16 -8.05 -19.30
C ILE A 194 11.29 -9.08 -19.42
N ARG A 195 12.21 -8.93 -20.39
CA ARG A 195 13.37 -9.84 -20.50
C ARG A 195 14.24 -9.80 -19.25
N ALA A 196 14.50 -8.60 -18.73
CA ALA A 196 15.26 -8.42 -17.49
C ALA A 196 14.52 -9.08 -16.31
N LEU A 197 13.21 -8.89 -16.19
CA LEU A 197 12.40 -9.52 -15.15
C LEU A 197 12.41 -11.05 -15.26
N ASN A 198 12.28 -11.60 -16.47
CA ASN A 198 12.25 -13.05 -16.72
C ASN A 198 13.54 -13.75 -16.31
N SER A 199 14.69 -13.06 -16.38
CA SER A 199 15.95 -13.60 -15.86
C SER A 199 15.93 -13.89 -14.35
N THR A 200 14.98 -13.32 -13.62
CA THR A 200 14.80 -13.55 -12.18
C THR A 200 13.74 -14.60 -11.84
N GLY A 201 13.15 -15.26 -12.85
CA GLY A 201 12.09 -16.28 -12.67
C GLY A 201 10.69 -15.68 -12.46
N LEU A 202 10.49 -14.42 -12.82
CA LEU A 202 9.20 -13.72 -12.77
C LEU A 202 8.72 -13.38 -14.19
N ARG A 203 7.40 -13.36 -14.39
CA ARG A 203 6.76 -13.03 -15.68
C ARG A 203 6.28 -11.58 -15.71
N GLY A 204 6.03 -11.02 -16.89
CA GLY A 204 5.46 -9.69 -17.08
C GLY A 204 4.01 -9.73 -17.54
N MET A 205 3.21 -8.79 -17.06
CA MET A 205 1.91 -8.43 -17.63
C MET A 205 2.06 -7.02 -18.22
N LEU A 206 2.19 -6.94 -19.53
CA LEU A 206 2.47 -5.66 -20.19
C LEU A 206 1.16 -4.87 -20.32
N ALA A 207 1.11 -3.70 -19.70
CA ALA A 207 -0.06 -2.84 -19.71
C ALA A 207 0.24 -1.55 -20.46
N TYR A 208 -0.36 -1.36 -21.63
CA TYR A 208 -0.27 -0.09 -22.32
C TYR A 208 -1.06 0.94 -21.50
N GLY A 209 -0.38 1.99 -21.04
CA GLY A 209 -0.89 2.86 -19.98
C GLY A 209 -1.93 3.88 -20.41
N VAL A 210 -2.54 3.74 -21.59
CA VAL A 210 -3.64 4.60 -22.03
C VAL A 210 -4.93 4.27 -21.27
N GLU A 211 -5.66 5.31 -20.89
CA GLU A 211 -7.03 5.27 -20.37
C GLU A 211 -7.83 6.45 -20.91
N ASP A 212 -9.17 6.38 -20.79
CA ASP A 212 -10.11 7.48 -21.05
C ASP A 212 -10.03 8.10 -22.45
N ALA A 213 -10.29 7.30 -23.49
CA ALA A 213 -10.48 7.78 -24.85
C ALA A 213 -11.74 8.66 -24.94
N HIS A 214 -11.62 9.80 -25.62
CA HIS A 214 -12.68 10.80 -25.71
C HIS A 214 -13.57 10.62 -26.94
N ASP A 215 -13.02 10.04 -28.02
CA ASP A 215 -13.69 9.84 -29.29
C ASP A 215 -13.22 8.54 -29.98
N ASN A 216 -13.83 8.24 -31.12
CA ASN A 216 -13.51 7.05 -31.91
C ASN A 216 -12.11 7.10 -32.53
N GLU A 217 -11.63 8.26 -32.95
CA GLU A 217 -10.30 8.39 -33.55
C GLU A 217 -9.21 8.05 -32.52
N GLY A 218 -9.33 8.57 -31.29
CA GLY A 218 -8.47 8.20 -30.18
C GLY A 218 -8.55 6.70 -29.86
N CYS A 219 -9.75 6.10 -29.90
CA CYS A 219 -9.91 4.66 -29.72
C CYS A 219 -9.18 3.84 -30.80
N ASP A 220 -9.20 4.28 -32.07
CA ASP A 220 -8.51 3.62 -33.18
C ASP A 220 -6.99 3.71 -33.03
N GLN A 221 -6.47 4.89 -32.65
CA GLN A 221 -5.04 5.08 -32.36
C GLN A 221 -4.59 4.19 -31.20
N ASN A 222 -5.40 4.12 -30.14
CA ASN A 222 -5.11 3.29 -28.97
C ASN A 222 -5.10 1.79 -29.32
N LEU A 223 -6.05 1.33 -30.14
CA LEU A 223 -6.07 -0.04 -30.65
C LEU A 223 -4.76 -0.40 -31.35
N GLN A 224 -4.22 0.48 -32.20
CA GLN A 224 -2.93 0.22 -32.85
C GLN A 224 -1.79 0.05 -31.84
N GLY A 225 -1.79 0.82 -30.75
CA GLY A 225 -0.87 0.64 -29.63
C GLY A 225 -1.01 -0.73 -28.95
N PHE A 226 -2.24 -1.19 -28.70
CA PHE A 226 -2.48 -2.54 -28.15
C PHE A 226 -2.05 -3.64 -29.11
N LEU A 227 -2.37 -3.54 -30.40
CA LEU A 227 -1.94 -4.52 -31.41
C LEU A 227 -0.41 -4.60 -31.52
N HIS A 228 0.26 -3.45 -31.53
CA HIS A 228 1.72 -3.39 -31.49
C HIS A 228 2.28 -4.02 -30.21
N THR A 229 1.61 -3.83 -29.07
CA THR A 229 1.99 -4.48 -27.80
C THR A 229 1.95 -6.00 -27.92
N VAL A 230 0.89 -6.56 -28.54
CA VAL A 230 0.78 -8.00 -28.80
C VAL A 230 1.92 -8.47 -29.70
N ASP A 231 2.24 -7.73 -30.76
CA ASP A 231 3.35 -8.06 -31.67
C ASP A 231 4.70 -8.07 -30.93
N VAL A 232 4.99 -7.08 -30.08
CA VAL A 232 6.21 -7.07 -29.27
C VAL A 232 6.23 -8.26 -28.30
N CYS A 233 5.14 -8.52 -27.58
CA CYS A 233 5.05 -9.64 -26.64
C CYS A 233 5.28 -10.99 -27.32
N LYS A 234 4.81 -11.17 -28.57
CA LYS A 234 5.02 -12.37 -29.37
C LYS A 234 6.51 -12.63 -29.67
N THR A 235 7.35 -11.59 -29.73
CA THR A 235 8.81 -11.73 -29.93
C THR A 235 9.57 -12.08 -28.65
N LEU A 236 8.90 -12.08 -27.49
CA LEU A 236 9.51 -12.41 -26.20
C LEU A 236 9.42 -13.92 -25.95
N PRO A 237 10.29 -14.48 -25.09
CA PRO A 237 10.19 -15.88 -24.70
C PRO A 237 8.78 -16.20 -24.16
N PRO A 238 8.13 -17.31 -24.54
CA PRO A 238 6.77 -17.63 -24.08
C PRO A 238 6.62 -17.69 -22.55
N SER A 239 7.69 -18.04 -21.84
CA SER A 239 7.70 -18.05 -20.37
C SER A 239 7.69 -16.64 -19.75
N SER A 240 8.02 -15.60 -20.51
CA SER A 240 8.27 -14.26 -19.98
C SER A 240 7.03 -13.37 -19.87
N VAL A 241 6.02 -13.57 -20.73
CA VAL A 241 4.78 -12.78 -20.74
C VAL A 241 3.63 -13.65 -20.27
N SER A 242 2.83 -13.16 -19.33
CA SER A 242 1.62 -13.84 -18.86
C SER A 242 0.36 -13.31 -19.53
N PHE A 243 0.27 -11.98 -19.68
CA PHE A 243 -0.92 -11.29 -20.18
C PHE A 243 -0.56 -10.02 -20.93
N VAL A 244 -1.37 -9.68 -21.92
CA VAL A 244 -1.55 -8.30 -22.39
C VAL A 244 -2.74 -7.70 -21.67
N ILE A 245 -2.62 -6.47 -21.17
CA ILE A 245 -3.69 -5.79 -20.44
C ILE A 245 -4.37 -4.75 -21.32
N VAL A 246 -5.70 -4.69 -21.27
CA VAL A 246 -6.50 -3.65 -21.90
C VAL A 246 -7.43 -2.98 -20.89
N LYS A 247 -7.64 -1.67 -21.06
CA LYS A 247 -8.73 -0.91 -20.43
C LYS A 247 -9.77 -0.62 -21.49
N ILE A 248 -11.03 -0.91 -21.20
CA ILE A 248 -12.09 -0.71 -22.21
C ILE A 248 -12.30 0.79 -22.46
N THR A 249 -12.07 1.63 -21.46
CA THR A 249 -12.06 3.09 -21.60
C THR A 249 -11.03 3.59 -22.62
N ALA A 250 -10.00 2.81 -22.97
CA ALA A 250 -9.04 3.17 -24.00
C ALA A 250 -9.51 2.84 -25.43
N VAL A 251 -10.50 1.96 -25.60
CA VAL A 251 -10.98 1.48 -26.91
C VAL A 251 -12.48 1.72 -27.15
N CYS A 252 -13.16 2.35 -26.20
CA CYS A 252 -14.53 2.81 -26.29
C CYS A 252 -14.63 4.21 -25.66
N PRO A 253 -15.28 5.19 -26.32
CA PRO A 253 -15.43 6.53 -25.77
C PRO A 253 -16.08 6.52 -24.40
N MET A 254 -15.51 7.29 -23.47
CA MET A 254 -15.90 7.26 -22.05
C MET A 254 -17.40 7.54 -21.84
N VAL A 255 -17.93 8.56 -22.53
CA VAL A 255 -19.36 8.95 -22.45
C VAL A 255 -20.27 7.80 -22.88
N LEU A 256 -19.88 7.05 -23.91
CA LEU A 256 -20.65 5.92 -24.39
C LEU A 256 -20.66 4.76 -23.37
N LEU A 257 -19.53 4.51 -22.69
CA LEU A 257 -19.48 3.49 -21.63
C LEU A 257 -20.35 3.83 -20.43
N GLU A 258 -20.45 5.12 -20.06
CA GLU A 258 -21.36 5.59 -19.02
C GLU A 258 -22.81 5.33 -19.43
N ARG A 259 -23.19 5.71 -20.66
CA ARG A 259 -24.52 5.49 -21.24
C ARG A 259 -24.90 4.00 -21.28
N VAL A 260 -24.01 3.15 -21.77
CA VAL A 260 -24.19 1.69 -21.81
C VAL A 260 -24.36 1.14 -20.40
N SER A 261 -23.56 1.61 -19.44
CA SER A 261 -23.66 1.17 -18.04
C SER A 261 -24.98 1.57 -17.41
N ASP A 262 -25.49 2.77 -17.68
CA ASP A 262 -26.80 3.22 -17.21
C ASP A 262 -27.94 2.39 -17.78
N LEU A 263 -27.90 2.11 -19.08
CA LEU A 263 -28.88 1.25 -19.75
C LEU A 263 -28.88 -0.17 -19.17
N LEU A 264 -27.70 -0.75 -18.91
CA LEU A 264 -27.56 -2.06 -18.28
C LEU A 264 -28.09 -2.06 -16.84
N ARG A 265 -27.79 -1.02 -16.05
CA ARG A 265 -28.36 -0.87 -14.69
C ARG A 265 -29.86 -0.72 -14.72
N TRP A 266 -30.41 0.01 -15.70
CA TRP A 266 -31.86 0.16 -15.83
C TRP A 266 -32.53 -1.17 -16.19
N GLN A 267 -31.96 -1.94 -17.12
CA GLN A 267 -32.44 -3.29 -17.42
C GLN A 267 -32.40 -4.22 -16.20
N GLN A 268 -31.42 -4.06 -15.30
CA GLN A 268 -31.41 -4.81 -14.03
C GLN A 268 -32.58 -4.44 -13.12
N LYS A 269 -32.99 -3.16 -13.08
CA LYS A 269 -34.16 -2.70 -12.31
C LYS A 269 -35.48 -3.13 -12.95
N ASP A 270 -35.54 -3.08 -14.27
CA ASP A 270 -36.70 -3.38 -15.07
C ASP A 270 -36.32 -4.36 -16.20
N PRO A 271 -36.44 -5.68 -15.95
CA PRO A 271 -36.12 -6.69 -16.95
C PRO A 271 -36.97 -6.63 -18.23
N SER A 272 -38.10 -5.90 -18.21
CA SER A 272 -38.90 -5.67 -19.42
C SER A 272 -38.26 -4.65 -20.38
N PHE A 273 -37.27 -3.90 -19.90
CA PHE A 273 -36.50 -2.97 -20.72
C PHE A 273 -35.50 -3.71 -21.60
N ILE A 274 -35.89 -3.89 -22.87
CA ILE A 274 -35.09 -4.61 -23.87
C ILE A 274 -34.04 -3.68 -24.47
N LEU A 275 -32.80 -4.16 -24.53
CA LEU A 275 -31.66 -3.48 -25.14
C LEU A 275 -31.35 -4.16 -26.48
N PRO A 276 -31.76 -3.59 -27.63
CA PRO A 276 -31.68 -4.28 -28.92
C PRO A 276 -30.25 -4.57 -29.38
N TRP A 277 -29.28 -3.75 -28.96
CA TRP A 277 -27.86 -3.90 -29.25
C TRP A 277 -27.13 -4.88 -28.32
N LYS A 278 -27.79 -5.37 -27.25
CA LYS A 278 -27.13 -6.18 -26.23
C LYS A 278 -26.95 -7.62 -26.71
N GLN A 279 -25.70 -8.06 -26.75
CA GLN A 279 -25.30 -9.43 -27.05
C GLN A 279 -25.42 -10.33 -25.81
N ASP A 280 -25.39 -11.65 -26.02
CA ASP A 280 -25.31 -12.62 -24.93
C ASP A 280 -24.06 -12.35 -24.08
N CYS A 281 -24.26 -12.25 -22.76
CA CYS A 281 -23.21 -12.03 -21.78
C CYS A 281 -23.54 -12.76 -20.48
N PHE A 282 -22.53 -13.04 -19.67
CA PHE A 282 -22.75 -13.53 -18.31
C PHE A 282 -23.40 -12.47 -17.42
N PRO A 283 -23.98 -12.84 -16.27
CA PRO A 283 -24.51 -11.88 -15.30
C PRO A 283 -23.47 -10.84 -14.90
N ILE A 284 -23.82 -9.57 -15.08
CA ILE A 284 -23.00 -8.40 -14.74
C ILE A 284 -23.30 -7.91 -13.33
N PHE A 285 -24.55 -8.04 -12.90
CA PHE A 285 -25.01 -7.61 -11.58
C PHE A 285 -25.34 -8.81 -10.69
N SER A 286 -25.36 -8.54 -9.41
CA SER A 286 -25.96 -9.37 -8.38
C SER A 286 -27.05 -8.58 -7.65
N GLU A 287 -27.82 -9.22 -6.78
CA GLU A 287 -28.90 -8.56 -6.03
C GLU A 287 -28.36 -7.44 -5.13
N SER A 288 -27.13 -7.60 -4.63
CA SER A 288 -26.44 -6.58 -3.81
C SER A 288 -25.71 -5.49 -4.61
N SER A 289 -25.75 -5.54 -5.95
CA SER A 289 -25.06 -4.55 -6.79
C SER A 289 -25.64 -3.13 -6.59
N PRO A 290 -24.79 -2.10 -6.48
CA PRO A 290 -25.26 -0.72 -6.38
C PRO A 290 -25.83 -0.25 -7.71
N LEU A 291 -27.11 0.13 -7.72
CA LEU A 291 -27.82 0.66 -8.90
C LEU A 291 -28.16 2.16 -8.77
N TYR A 292 -27.60 2.86 -7.77
CA TYR A 292 -27.93 4.25 -7.47
C TYR A 292 -27.41 5.25 -8.50
N HIS A 293 -26.45 4.86 -9.35
CA HIS A 293 -25.92 5.67 -10.45
C HIS A 293 -27.02 6.10 -11.43
N THR A 294 -28.02 5.24 -11.64
CA THR A 294 -29.06 5.45 -12.65
C THR A 294 -30.43 5.59 -11.96
N GLN A 295 -30.74 6.78 -11.43
CA GLN A 295 -31.98 6.99 -10.66
C GLN A 295 -33.22 7.12 -11.54
N THR A 296 -33.05 7.66 -12.75
CA THR A 296 -34.12 7.86 -13.74
C THR A 296 -33.91 6.95 -14.94
N ARG A 297 -34.99 6.67 -15.66
CA ARG A 297 -34.93 5.88 -16.90
C ARG A 297 -34.02 6.60 -17.91
N PRO A 298 -32.91 5.97 -18.36
CA PRO A 298 -32.08 6.56 -19.40
C PRO A 298 -32.76 6.45 -20.76
N GLU A 299 -32.55 7.45 -21.61
CA GLU A 299 -32.93 7.38 -23.02
C GLU A 299 -32.17 6.26 -23.73
N PRO A 300 -32.79 5.54 -24.68
CA PRO A 300 -32.10 4.58 -25.55
C PRO A 300 -30.86 5.19 -26.22
N LEU A 301 -29.95 4.34 -26.70
CA LEU A 301 -28.84 4.82 -27.50
C LEU A 301 -29.35 5.45 -28.78
N THR A 302 -28.73 6.56 -29.19
CA THR A 302 -28.95 7.13 -30.52
C THR A 302 -28.35 6.20 -31.60
N PRO A 303 -28.78 6.31 -32.87
CA PRO A 303 -28.20 5.52 -33.95
C PRO A 303 -26.67 5.68 -34.08
N GLN A 304 -26.15 6.87 -33.78
CA GLN A 304 -24.70 7.11 -33.75
C GLN A 304 -24.04 6.39 -32.58
N GLU A 305 -24.60 6.47 -31.37
CA GLU A 305 -24.09 5.74 -30.20
C GLU A 305 -24.12 4.22 -30.42
N GLU A 306 -25.15 3.68 -31.09
CA GLU A 306 -25.20 2.25 -31.46
C GLU A 306 -24.10 1.88 -32.48
N SER A 307 -23.87 2.73 -33.48
CA SER A 307 -22.77 2.55 -34.44
C SER A 307 -21.40 2.59 -33.77
N ASP A 308 -21.20 3.54 -32.84
CA ASP A 308 -19.98 3.68 -32.06
C ASP A 308 -19.78 2.48 -31.13
N LEU A 309 -20.86 1.93 -30.57
CA LEU A 309 -20.82 0.73 -29.75
C LEU A 309 -20.43 -0.50 -30.59
N GLN A 310 -20.95 -0.62 -31.81
CA GLN A 310 -20.53 -1.67 -32.74
C GLN A 310 -19.05 -1.54 -33.09
N LEU A 311 -18.56 -0.32 -33.31
CA LEU A 311 -17.15 -0.08 -33.59
C LEU A 311 -16.26 -0.43 -32.39
N ALA A 312 -16.65 -0.08 -31.17
CA ALA A 312 -15.95 -0.50 -29.95
C ALA A 312 -15.89 -2.03 -29.80
N ASN A 313 -16.99 -2.74 -30.10
CA ASN A 313 -17.00 -4.21 -30.11
C ASN A 313 -16.05 -4.77 -31.17
N LYS A 314 -16.01 -4.17 -32.36
CA LYS A 314 -15.09 -4.57 -33.43
C LYS A 314 -13.62 -4.39 -33.02
N ARG A 315 -13.27 -3.29 -32.34
CA ARG A 315 -11.91 -3.05 -31.83
C ARG A 315 -11.49 -4.12 -30.82
N LEU A 316 -12.35 -4.43 -29.84
CA LEU A 316 -12.06 -5.47 -28.85
C LEU A 316 -11.98 -6.86 -29.51
N LEU A 317 -12.86 -7.17 -30.45
CA LEU A 317 -12.83 -8.40 -31.23
C LEU A 317 -11.50 -8.56 -31.98
N GLU A 318 -11.04 -7.53 -32.67
CA GLU A 318 -9.76 -7.55 -33.39
C GLU A 318 -8.58 -7.81 -32.43
N LEU A 319 -8.58 -7.16 -31.26
CA LEU A 319 -7.57 -7.38 -30.24
C LEU A 319 -7.61 -8.82 -29.69
N CYS A 320 -8.80 -9.34 -29.37
CA CYS A 320 -9.00 -10.72 -28.92
C CYS A 320 -8.47 -11.72 -29.95
N GLN A 321 -8.81 -11.56 -31.23
CA GLN A 321 -8.33 -12.42 -32.32
C GLN A 321 -6.81 -12.36 -32.49
N LYS A 322 -6.20 -11.18 -32.34
CA LYS A 322 -4.74 -11.03 -32.38
C LYS A 322 -4.06 -11.76 -31.22
N CYS A 323 -4.61 -11.63 -30.02
CA CYS A 323 -4.17 -12.33 -28.81
C CYS A 323 -4.30 -13.85 -28.94
N GLU A 324 -5.43 -14.34 -29.46
CA GLU A 324 -5.69 -15.76 -29.73
C GLU A 324 -4.66 -16.34 -30.72
N LYS A 325 -4.43 -15.66 -31.84
CA LYS A 325 -3.38 -16.04 -32.83
C LYS A 325 -1.96 -16.02 -32.27
N ALA A 326 -1.70 -15.21 -31.26
CA ALA A 326 -0.41 -15.14 -30.57
C ALA A 326 -0.30 -16.11 -29.37
N ASN A 327 -1.38 -16.82 -29.01
CA ASN A 327 -1.50 -17.60 -27.78
C ASN A 327 -1.11 -16.77 -26.53
N LEU A 328 -1.58 -15.52 -26.48
CA LEU A 328 -1.35 -14.59 -25.38
C LEU A 328 -2.70 -14.21 -24.77
N PRO A 329 -2.97 -14.58 -23.50
CA PRO A 329 -4.21 -14.19 -22.85
C PRO A 329 -4.35 -12.66 -22.73
N LEU A 330 -5.55 -12.17 -23.01
CA LEU A 330 -5.97 -10.79 -22.85
C LEU A 330 -6.67 -10.63 -21.49
N LEU A 331 -6.23 -9.66 -20.70
CA LEU A 331 -6.84 -9.35 -19.42
C LEU A 331 -7.47 -7.96 -19.47
N VAL A 332 -8.78 -7.91 -19.23
CA VAL A 332 -9.53 -6.67 -19.15
C VAL A 332 -9.48 -6.15 -17.71
N ASP A 333 -8.91 -4.95 -17.55
CA ASP A 333 -8.85 -4.28 -16.26
C ASP A 333 -10.24 -3.80 -15.81
N ALA A 334 -10.50 -3.87 -14.51
CA ALA A 334 -11.66 -3.22 -13.90
C ALA A 334 -11.31 -1.77 -13.51
N GLU A 335 -12.28 -0.88 -13.66
CA GLU A 335 -12.17 0.56 -13.50
C GLU A 335 -13.16 1.04 -12.41
N HIS A 336 -13.77 2.21 -12.53
CA HIS A 336 -14.70 2.72 -11.51
C HIS A 336 -16.16 2.31 -11.79
N THR A 337 -17.00 2.31 -10.76
CA THR A 337 -18.35 1.71 -10.81
C THR A 337 -19.31 2.39 -11.79
N THR A 338 -19.05 3.62 -12.22
CA THR A 338 -19.88 4.33 -13.22
C THR A 338 -19.81 3.67 -14.60
N VAL A 339 -18.70 3.01 -14.96
CA VAL A 339 -18.51 2.33 -16.26
C VAL A 339 -18.32 0.83 -16.16
N GLN A 340 -18.05 0.29 -14.96
CA GLN A 340 -17.77 -1.13 -14.77
C GLN A 340 -18.83 -2.08 -15.39
N PRO A 341 -20.15 -1.78 -15.37
CA PRO A 341 -21.13 -2.65 -16.02
C PRO A 341 -20.92 -2.81 -17.53
N ALA A 342 -20.57 -1.72 -18.23
CA ALA A 342 -20.22 -1.81 -19.65
C ALA A 342 -18.93 -2.61 -19.84
N ILE A 343 -17.90 -2.40 -19.00
CA ILE A 343 -16.64 -3.16 -19.04
C ILE A 343 -16.89 -4.66 -18.88
N ASP A 344 -17.70 -5.04 -17.88
CA ASP A 344 -18.09 -6.43 -17.63
C ASP A 344 -18.89 -6.99 -18.82
N TYR A 345 -19.80 -6.21 -19.41
CA TYR A 345 -20.52 -6.58 -20.64
C TYR A 345 -19.56 -6.92 -21.79
N PHE A 346 -18.65 -6.01 -22.14
CA PHE A 346 -17.63 -6.22 -23.18
C PHE A 346 -16.75 -7.45 -22.89
N THR A 347 -16.35 -7.62 -21.63
CA THR A 347 -15.50 -8.73 -21.20
C THR A 347 -16.23 -10.06 -21.34
N TYR A 348 -17.48 -10.14 -20.89
CA TYR A 348 -18.23 -11.39 -20.83
C TYR A 348 -18.76 -11.81 -22.21
N SER A 349 -19.19 -10.87 -23.05
CA SER A 349 -19.53 -11.19 -24.45
C SER A 349 -18.29 -11.69 -25.20
N SER A 350 -17.13 -11.05 -25.02
CA SER A 350 -15.86 -11.49 -25.61
C SER A 350 -15.41 -12.85 -25.08
N ALA A 351 -15.58 -13.12 -23.79
CA ALA A 351 -15.28 -14.42 -23.20
C ALA A 351 -16.16 -15.52 -23.82
N ILE A 352 -17.46 -15.26 -24.05
CA ILE A 352 -18.34 -16.22 -24.72
C ILE A 352 -17.88 -16.51 -26.15
N MET A 353 -17.40 -15.51 -26.87
CA MET A 353 -16.93 -15.68 -28.25
C MET A 353 -15.59 -16.42 -28.36
N HIS A 354 -14.65 -16.15 -27.44
CA HIS A 354 -13.24 -16.56 -27.60
C HIS A 354 -12.76 -17.64 -26.61
N ASN A 355 -13.37 -17.80 -25.44
CA ASN A 355 -12.88 -18.77 -24.46
C ASN A 355 -13.37 -20.18 -24.80
N LYS A 356 -12.44 -21.08 -25.09
CA LYS A 356 -12.71 -22.47 -25.50
C LYS A 356 -11.75 -23.43 -24.80
N ASP A 357 -12.02 -24.73 -24.91
CA ASP A 357 -11.07 -25.82 -24.64
C ASP A 357 -10.33 -25.73 -23.29
N ASN A 358 -11.05 -25.36 -22.22
CA ASN A 358 -10.53 -25.24 -20.84
C ASN A 358 -9.38 -24.23 -20.64
N ASN A 359 -9.03 -23.42 -21.65
CA ASN A 359 -7.99 -22.40 -21.58
C ASN A 359 -8.57 -21.02 -21.94
N PRO A 360 -8.95 -20.19 -20.95
CA PRO A 360 -9.50 -18.87 -21.25
C PRO A 360 -8.45 -17.99 -21.94
N ILE A 361 -8.85 -17.30 -23.00
CA ILE A 361 -8.04 -16.25 -23.65
C ILE A 361 -8.39 -14.89 -23.03
N VAL A 362 -9.68 -14.65 -22.76
CA VAL A 362 -10.18 -13.41 -22.16
C VAL A 362 -10.38 -13.59 -20.66
N PHE A 363 -9.75 -12.72 -19.88
CA PHE A 363 -9.87 -12.64 -18.43
C PHE A 363 -10.56 -11.36 -18.02
N GLY A 364 -11.52 -11.46 -17.11
CA GLY A 364 -12.11 -10.31 -16.41
C GLY A 364 -11.37 -9.97 -15.12
N THR A 365 -11.69 -8.82 -14.52
CA THR A 365 -11.14 -8.42 -13.22
C THR A 365 -12.26 -8.21 -12.21
N ILE A 366 -12.16 -8.85 -11.03
CA ILE A 366 -13.09 -8.65 -9.91
C ILE A 366 -12.41 -7.82 -8.82
N GLN A 367 -13.07 -6.74 -8.42
CA GLN A 367 -12.61 -5.83 -7.39
C GLN A 367 -13.30 -6.14 -6.05
N THR A 368 -12.60 -6.84 -5.15
CA THR A 368 -13.14 -7.38 -3.90
C THR A 368 -13.27 -6.36 -2.77
N TYR A 369 -12.99 -5.09 -3.03
CA TYR A 369 -13.38 -3.98 -2.15
C TYR A 369 -14.86 -3.62 -2.25
N LEU A 370 -15.54 -4.01 -3.34
CA LEU A 370 -16.98 -3.82 -3.52
C LEU A 370 -17.73 -4.90 -2.75
N LYS A 371 -18.82 -4.50 -2.08
CA LYS A 371 -19.66 -5.39 -1.28
C LYS A 371 -20.31 -6.50 -2.10
N ASP A 372 -20.54 -6.28 -3.39
CA ASP A 372 -21.20 -7.20 -4.32
C ASP A 372 -20.23 -8.21 -5.00
N ALA A 373 -18.92 -8.02 -4.85
CA ALA A 373 -17.91 -8.68 -5.67
C ALA A 373 -17.94 -10.21 -5.58
N LYS A 374 -18.13 -10.74 -4.36
CA LYS A 374 -18.22 -12.19 -4.11
C LYS A 374 -19.43 -12.80 -4.80
N GLU A 375 -20.57 -12.12 -4.74
CA GLU A 375 -21.82 -12.59 -5.32
C GLU A 375 -21.75 -12.55 -6.85
N ARG A 376 -21.28 -11.44 -7.43
CA ARG A 376 -21.04 -11.33 -8.88
C ARG A 376 -20.09 -12.43 -9.38
N LEU A 377 -18.93 -12.61 -8.73
CA LEU A 377 -17.99 -13.66 -9.09
C LEU A 377 -18.65 -15.05 -9.09
N PHE A 378 -19.46 -15.36 -8.09
CA PHE A 378 -20.18 -16.62 -7.99
C PHE A 378 -21.20 -16.80 -9.13
N LEU A 379 -22.03 -15.78 -9.38
CA LEU A 379 -23.06 -15.82 -10.43
C LEU A 379 -22.45 -15.96 -11.82
N THR A 380 -21.42 -15.17 -12.14
CA THR A 380 -20.72 -15.22 -13.43
C THR A 380 -20.03 -16.57 -13.62
N THR A 381 -19.33 -17.08 -12.60
CA THR A 381 -18.68 -18.41 -12.69
C THR A 381 -19.69 -19.53 -12.90
N LYS A 382 -20.82 -19.50 -12.19
CA LYS A 382 -21.89 -20.50 -12.34
C LYS A 382 -22.55 -20.43 -13.73
N ALA A 383 -22.75 -19.24 -14.26
CA ALA A 383 -23.28 -19.05 -15.61
C ALA A 383 -22.32 -19.59 -16.68
N ALA A 384 -21.02 -19.29 -16.55
CA ALA A 384 -19.98 -19.82 -17.42
C ALA A 384 -19.91 -21.35 -17.38
N GLU A 385 -19.95 -21.95 -16.19
CA GLU A 385 -20.02 -23.42 -16.02
C GLU A 385 -21.26 -24.03 -16.71
N LYS A 386 -22.43 -23.40 -16.57
CA LYS A 386 -23.67 -23.87 -17.21
C LYS A 386 -23.58 -23.83 -18.73
N MET A 387 -22.86 -22.86 -19.28
CA MET A 387 -22.65 -22.72 -20.73
C MET A 387 -21.46 -23.55 -21.23
N GLY A 388 -20.69 -24.21 -20.35
CA GLY A 388 -19.49 -24.96 -20.73
C GLY A 388 -18.32 -24.08 -21.18
N ILE A 389 -18.31 -22.80 -20.79
CA ILE A 389 -17.32 -21.81 -21.23
C ILE A 389 -16.30 -21.61 -20.09
N PRO A 390 -14.99 -21.81 -20.33
CA PRO A 390 -13.98 -21.57 -19.31
C PRO A 390 -13.84 -20.08 -19.04
N MET A 391 -13.84 -19.68 -17.77
CA MET A 391 -13.69 -18.28 -17.38
C MET A 391 -12.42 -18.04 -16.57
N GLY A 392 -11.72 -16.96 -16.92
CA GLY A 392 -10.53 -16.47 -16.23
C GLY A 392 -10.83 -15.19 -15.46
N PHE A 393 -10.38 -15.09 -14.21
CA PHE A 393 -10.52 -13.85 -13.42
C PHE A 393 -9.21 -13.41 -12.77
N LYS A 394 -8.91 -12.12 -12.83
CA LYS A 394 -7.97 -11.47 -11.91
C LYS A 394 -8.73 -10.96 -10.70
N LEU A 395 -8.34 -11.40 -9.51
CA LEU A 395 -8.86 -10.86 -8.26
C LEU A 395 -7.92 -9.75 -7.76
N VAL A 396 -8.49 -8.57 -7.52
CA VAL A 396 -7.82 -7.43 -6.88
C VAL A 396 -8.66 -6.94 -5.71
N ARG A 397 -8.09 -6.14 -4.80
CA ARG A 397 -8.93 -5.37 -3.85
C ARG A 397 -9.70 -4.29 -4.60
N GLY A 398 -9.00 -3.24 -5.05
CA GLY A 398 -9.59 -2.12 -5.79
C GLY A 398 -8.64 -0.93 -5.80
N ALA A 399 -8.83 -0.01 -6.75
CA ALA A 399 -7.97 1.16 -6.93
C ALA A 399 -8.72 2.51 -6.91
N TYR A 400 -10.06 2.49 -6.77
CA TYR A 400 -10.91 3.68 -6.93
C TYR A 400 -11.67 4.08 -5.65
N MET A 401 -11.31 3.51 -4.49
CA MET A 401 -11.96 3.68 -3.17
C MET A 401 -12.42 5.09 -2.83
N SER A 402 -11.56 6.08 -3.02
CA SER A 402 -11.85 7.47 -2.67
C SER A 402 -12.87 8.10 -3.61
N ILE A 403 -12.88 7.73 -4.89
CA ILE A 403 -13.86 8.22 -5.86
C ILE A 403 -15.21 7.57 -5.57
N GLU A 404 -15.24 6.24 -5.35
CA GLU A 404 -16.46 5.50 -5.06
C GLU A 404 -17.21 6.03 -3.83
N SER A 405 -16.47 6.30 -2.74
CA SER A 405 -17.09 6.78 -1.51
C SER A 405 -17.66 8.19 -1.65
N LYS A 406 -16.94 9.08 -2.34
CA LYS A 406 -17.40 10.46 -2.62
C LYS A 406 -18.62 10.45 -3.53
N LEU A 407 -18.64 9.58 -4.53
CA LEU A 407 -19.74 9.45 -5.47
C LEU A 407 -21.02 9.00 -4.75
N ALA A 408 -20.93 7.93 -3.95
CA ALA A 408 -22.06 7.45 -3.16
C ALA A 408 -22.60 8.51 -2.20
N GLU A 409 -21.71 9.23 -1.50
CA GLU A 409 -22.06 10.34 -0.61
C GLU A 409 -22.78 11.46 -1.37
N SER A 410 -22.33 11.82 -2.57
CA SER A 410 -22.97 12.86 -3.40
C SER A 410 -24.41 12.54 -3.80
N PHE A 411 -24.75 11.25 -3.89
CA PHE A 411 -26.12 10.80 -4.15
C PHE A 411 -26.91 10.50 -2.87
N GLY A 412 -26.30 10.61 -1.68
CA GLY A 412 -26.94 10.25 -0.41
C GLY A 412 -27.08 8.75 -0.16
N TYR A 413 -26.26 7.92 -0.81
CA TYR A 413 -26.29 6.45 -0.67
C TYR A 413 -25.14 5.93 0.21
N PRO A 414 -25.32 4.76 0.85
CA PRO A 414 -24.21 4.07 1.51
C PRO A 414 -23.09 3.72 0.52
N SER A 415 -21.84 3.84 0.97
CA SER A 415 -20.69 3.51 0.12
C SER A 415 -20.75 2.06 -0.37
N PRO A 416 -20.51 1.79 -1.67
CA PRO A 416 -20.54 0.45 -2.25
C PRO A 416 -19.33 -0.39 -1.82
N ILE A 417 -18.30 0.24 -1.25
CA ILE A 417 -17.11 -0.44 -0.76
C ILE A 417 -17.33 -0.95 0.67
N HIS A 418 -16.56 -1.97 1.06
CA HIS A 418 -16.57 -2.48 2.42
C HIS A 418 -16.21 -1.41 3.47
N ASN A 419 -16.84 -1.51 4.64
CA ASN A 419 -16.70 -0.51 5.71
C ASN A 419 -15.30 -0.51 6.35
N THR A 420 -14.62 -1.67 6.35
CA THR A 420 -13.26 -1.80 6.87
C THR A 420 -12.31 -2.47 5.86
N ILE A 421 -11.02 -2.22 6.03
CA ILE A 421 -9.98 -2.89 5.25
C ILE A 421 -9.95 -4.40 5.51
N GLN A 422 -10.30 -4.84 6.73
CA GLN A 422 -10.37 -6.24 7.10
C GLN A 422 -11.51 -6.95 6.36
N ASP A 423 -12.66 -6.30 6.19
CA ASP A 423 -13.77 -6.84 5.39
C ASP A 423 -13.35 -7.02 3.93
N THR A 424 -12.62 -6.05 3.37
CA THR A 424 -12.03 -6.19 2.03
C THR A 424 -11.03 -7.35 1.96
N HIS A 425 -10.23 -7.57 3.01
CA HIS A 425 -9.31 -8.70 3.08
C HIS A 425 -10.06 -10.03 3.14
N ASN A 426 -11.12 -10.11 3.93
CA ASN A 426 -11.97 -11.29 4.05
C ASN A 426 -12.64 -11.60 2.71
N CYS A 427 -13.24 -10.61 2.05
CA CYS A 427 -13.84 -10.76 0.74
C CYS A 427 -12.83 -11.25 -0.32
N PHE A 428 -11.62 -10.68 -0.34
CA PHE A 428 -10.54 -11.14 -1.21
C PHE A 428 -10.17 -12.60 -0.98
N ASN A 429 -9.96 -12.98 0.29
CA ASN A 429 -9.55 -14.33 0.67
C ASN A 429 -10.66 -15.36 0.38
N ASP A 430 -11.93 -15.00 0.61
CA ASP A 430 -13.09 -15.83 0.27
C ASP A 430 -13.20 -16.06 -1.24
N CYS A 431 -13.10 -15.01 -2.04
CA CYS A 431 -13.11 -15.10 -3.51
C CYS A 431 -11.93 -15.93 -4.02
N SER A 432 -10.75 -15.75 -3.42
CA SER A 432 -9.56 -16.55 -3.73
C SER A 432 -9.77 -18.03 -3.42
N SER A 433 -10.32 -18.37 -2.25
CA SER A 433 -10.61 -19.75 -1.87
C SER A 433 -11.62 -20.38 -2.82
N PHE A 434 -12.71 -19.66 -3.12
CA PHE A 434 -13.72 -20.11 -4.07
C PHE A 434 -13.12 -20.42 -5.45
N MET A 435 -12.29 -19.52 -6.00
CA MET A 435 -11.67 -19.75 -7.31
C MET A 435 -10.66 -20.90 -7.31
N LEU A 436 -9.90 -21.09 -6.22
CA LEU A 436 -9.00 -22.23 -6.10
C LEU A 436 -9.76 -23.56 -6.09
N GLU A 437 -10.92 -23.62 -5.43
CA GLU A 437 -11.80 -24.80 -5.47
C GLU A 437 -12.35 -25.06 -6.88
N ARG A 438 -12.62 -24.00 -7.66
CA ARG A 438 -13.06 -24.12 -9.06
C ARG A 438 -11.93 -24.58 -9.99
N ILE A 439 -10.71 -24.10 -9.75
CA ILE A 439 -9.51 -24.56 -10.47
C ILE A 439 -9.27 -26.04 -10.22
N ALA A 440 -9.42 -26.50 -8.98
CA ALA A 440 -9.28 -27.93 -8.63
C ALA A 440 -10.30 -28.82 -9.39
N LYS A 441 -11.46 -28.26 -9.75
CA LYS A 441 -12.47 -28.93 -10.59
C LYS A 441 -12.23 -28.79 -12.10
N GLY A 442 -11.25 -27.99 -12.52
CA GLY A 442 -10.83 -27.86 -13.92
C GLY A 442 -11.49 -26.74 -14.74
N ASN A 443 -12.50 -26.05 -14.22
CA ASN A 443 -13.40 -25.21 -15.04
C ASN A 443 -13.11 -23.69 -14.96
N ALA A 444 -12.02 -23.27 -14.32
CA ALA A 444 -11.71 -21.86 -14.14
C ALA A 444 -10.20 -21.58 -14.14
N SER A 445 -9.84 -20.32 -14.36
CA SER A 445 -8.48 -19.80 -14.14
C SER A 445 -8.52 -18.55 -13.27
N VAL A 446 -7.49 -18.33 -12.45
CA VAL A 446 -7.42 -17.16 -11.57
C VAL A 446 -6.02 -16.56 -11.52
N VAL A 447 -5.98 -15.23 -11.47
CA VAL A 447 -4.80 -14.45 -11.11
C VAL A 447 -5.06 -13.76 -9.79
N LEU A 448 -4.31 -14.12 -8.75
CA LEU A 448 -4.41 -13.52 -7.42
C LEU A 448 -3.47 -12.31 -7.33
N ALA A 449 -4.01 -11.11 -7.57
CA ALA A 449 -3.23 -9.87 -7.60
C ALA A 449 -3.25 -9.18 -6.22
N THR A 450 -2.20 -9.40 -5.43
CA THR A 450 -2.10 -8.88 -4.05
C THR A 450 -0.67 -8.66 -3.61
N HIS A 451 -0.44 -7.56 -2.89
CA HIS A 451 0.79 -7.29 -2.14
C HIS A 451 0.72 -7.75 -0.68
N ASN A 452 -0.48 -8.10 -0.19
CA ASN A 452 -0.69 -8.54 1.18
C ASN A 452 -0.14 -9.96 1.36
N ILE A 453 0.90 -10.07 2.20
CA ILE A 453 1.61 -11.32 2.48
C ILE A 453 0.70 -12.39 3.08
N GLU A 454 -0.20 -12.01 3.99
CA GLU A 454 -1.08 -12.97 4.66
C GLU A 454 -2.12 -13.55 3.70
N SER A 455 -2.71 -12.73 2.83
CA SER A 455 -3.54 -13.22 1.71
C SER A 455 -2.77 -14.17 0.80
N GLY A 456 -1.51 -13.84 0.47
CA GLY A 456 -0.63 -14.71 -0.32
C GLY A 456 -0.39 -16.06 0.35
N LYS A 457 -0.05 -16.07 1.65
CA LYS A 457 0.15 -17.30 2.43
C LYS A 457 -1.13 -18.13 2.53
N LEU A 458 -2.29 -17.50 2.73
CA LEU A 458 -3.59 -18.18 2.76
C LEU A 458 -3.89 -18.88 1.44
N ALA A 459 -3.72 -18.18 0.32
CA ALA A 459 -3.92 -18.74 -1.01
C ALA A 459 -2.97 -19.92 -1.30
N VAL A 460 -1.70 -19.81 -0.93
CA VAL A 460 -0.71 -20.89 -1.08
C VAL A 460 -1.10 -22.12 -0.26
N ARG A 461 -1.52 -21.94 1.01
CA ARG A 461 -1.99 -23.05 1.85
C ARG A 461 -3.18 -23.75 1.22
N LYS A 462 -4.21 -22.98 0.82
CA LYS A 462 -5.40 -23.52 0.19
C LYS A 462 -5.09 -24.24 -1.14
N ALA A 463 -4.20 -23.70 -1.96
CA ALA A 463 -3.78 -24.36 -3.21
C ALA A 463 -3.12 -25.71 -2.92
N HIS A 464 -2.26 -25.79 -1.90
CA HIS A 464 -1.62 -27.04 -1.49
C HIS A 464 -2.63 -28.05 -0.94
N GLU A 465 -3.58 -27.62 -0.09
CA GLU A 465 -4.66 -28.46 0.44
C GLU A 465 -5.52 -29.08 -0.66
N LEU A 466 -5.78 -28.32 -1.74
CA LEU A 466 -6.57 -28.77 -2.88
C LEU A 466 -5.76 -29.57 -3.91
N GLY A 467 -4.46 -29.80 -3.68
CA GLY A 467 -3.59 -30.46 -4.66
C GLY A 467 -3.43 -29.66 -5.96
N VAL A 468 -3.73 -28.34 -5.96
CA VAL A 468 -3.47 -27.44 -7.08
C VAL A 468 -1.96 -27.26 -7.16
N GLY A 469 -1.33 -28.12 -7.96
CA GLY A 469 0.11 -28.33 -8.00
C GLY A 469 0.93 -27.11 -8.40
N LYS A 470 2.24 -27.22 -8.16
CA LYS A 470 3.26 -26.17 -8.35
C LYS A 470 3.55 -25.79 -9.81
N VAL A 471 2.75 -26.23 -10.79
CA VAL A 471 2.85 -25.78 -12.20
C VAL A 471 1.45 -25.84 -12.84
N ASN A 472 0.41 -25.40 -12.13
CA ASN A 472 -0.91 -25.28 -12.74
C ASN A 472 -1.01 -23.92 -13.47
N ASN A 473 -1.05 -23.97 -14.81
CA ASN A 473 -1.21 -22.77 -15.67
C ASN A 473 -2.48 -21.96 -15.37
N LYS A 474 -3.44 -22.53 -14.64
CA LYS A 474 -4.70 -21.89 -14.25
C LYS A 474 -4.60 -21.06 -12.98
N LEU A 475 -3.50 -21.13 -12.22
CA LEU A 475 -3.25 -20.31 -11.03
C LEU A 475 -2.02 -19.43 -11.23
N GLY A 476 -2.25 -18.12 -11.30
CA GLY A 476 -1.20 -17.11 -11.27
C GLY A 476 -1.27 -16.24 -10.02
N PHE A 477 -0.13 -15.71 -9.59
CA PHE A 477 -0.04 -14.60 -8.65
C PHE A 477 0.46 -13.36 -9.37
N ALA A 478 0.03 -12.19 -8.91
CA ALA A 478 0.49 -10.93 -9.47
C ALA A 478 0.75 -9.85 -8.42
N GLN A 479 1.79 -9.06 -8.68
CA GLN A 479 2.08 -7.84 -7.93
C GLN A 479 2.37 -6.71 -8.92
N LEU A 480 2.23 -5.47 -8.48
CA LEU A 480 2.69 -4.33 -9.28
C LEU A 480 4.21 -4.34 -9.42
N TYR A 481 4.71 -3.91 -10.59
CA TYR A 481 6.13 -3.68 -10.82
C TYR A 481 6.68 -2.65 -9.82
N GLY A 482 7.87 -2.90 -9.29
CA GLY A 482 8.48 -2.08 -8.25
C GLY A 482 7.91 -2.28 -6.84
N MET A 483 7.00 -3.25 -6.61
CA MET A 483 6.35 -3.49 -5.32
C MET A 483 6.37 -4.96 -4.89
N SER A 484 6.54 -5.17 -3.58
CA SER A 484 6.41 -6.48 -2.90
C SER A 484 7.25 -7.62 -3.48
N ASP A 485 8.50 -7.34 -3.85
CA ASP A 485 9.39 -8.35 -4.43
C ASP A 485 9.65 -9.53 -3.49
N ALA A 486 9.67 -9.32 -2.18
CA ALA A 486 9.78 -10.41 -1.20
C ALA A 486 8.67 -11.46 -1.37
N LEU A 487 7.42 -11.00 -1.55
CA LEU A 487 6.29 -11.90 -1.79
C LEU A 487 6.40 -12.55 -3.17
N SER A 488 6.78 -11.79 -4.20
CA SER A 488 6.93 -12.31 -5.56
C SER A 488 7.98 -13.42 -5.65
N PHE A 489 9.17 -13.19 -5.09
CA PHE A 489 10.23 -14.20 -5.06
C PHE A 489 9.88 -15.35 -4.13
N GLY A 490 9.23 -15.09 -2.99
CA GLY A 490 8.74 -16.15 -2.11
C GLY A 490 7.79 -17.11 -2.83
N LEU A 491 6.82 -16.57 -3.57
CA LEU A 491 5.85 -17.34 -4.33
C LEU A 491 6.50 -18.09 -5.51
N SER A 492 7.41 -17.43 -6.24
CA SER A 492 8.16 -18.06 -7.34
C SER A 492 9.05 -19.20 -6.83
N ASN A 493 9.77 -19.00 -5.72
CA ASN A 493 10.57 -20.04 -5.06
C ASN A 493 9.71 -21.21 -4.51
N ALA A 494 8.44 -20.94 -4.18
CA ALA A 494 7.49 -21.98 -3.80
C ALA A 494 6.93 -22.77 -5.01
N GLY A 495 7.27 -22.35 -6.24
CA GLY A 495 6.92 -22.97 -7.51
C GLY A 495 5.77 -22.30 -8.26
N PHE A 496 5.14 -21.26 -7.71
CA PHE A 496 3.97 -20.66 -8.38
C PHE A 496 4.36 -19.78 -9.56
N GLN A 497 3.45 -19.62 -10.52
CA GLN A 497 3.60 -18.62 -11.57
C GLN A 497 3.34 -17.23 -10.99
N VAL A 498 4.35 -16.38 -11.05
CA VAL A 498 4.28 -15.02 -10.49
C VAL A 498 4.56 -14.01 -11.58
N SER A 499 3.69 -13.02 -11.70
CA SER A 499 3.83 -11.96 -12.67
C SER A 499 3.93 -10.57 -12.02
N LYS A 500 4.61 -9.64 -12.69
CA LYS A 500 4.55 -8.22 -12.37
C LYS A 500 3.63 -7.50 -13.37
N TYR A 501 2.70 -6.71 -12.86
CA TYR A 501 1.93 -5.76 -13.67
C TYR A 501 2.82 -4.58 -14.04
N MET A 502 3.07 -4.41 -15.33
CA MET A 502 4.11 -3.58 -15.91
C MET A 502 3.51 -2.56 -16.88
N PRO A 503 3.06 -1.39 -16.37
CA PRO A 503 2.58 -0.30 -17.22
C PRO A 503 3.73 0.29 -18.03
N PHE A 504 3.45 0.67 -19.27
CA PHE A 504 4.40 1.34 -20.14
C PHE A 504 3.68 2.42 -20.96
N GLY A 505 4.45 3.39 -21.46
CA GLY A 505 3.94 4.54 -22.20
C GLY A 505 4.64 5.84 -21.81
N PRO A 506 4.49 6.92 -22.59
CA PRO A 506 5.01 8.23 -22.24
C PRO A 506 4.60 8.64 -20.83
N VAL A 507 5.46 9.38 -20.14
CA VAL A 507 5.26 9.73 -18.72
C VAL A 507 3.89 10.41 -18.53
N GLU A 508 3.53 11.34 -19.41
CA GLU A 508 2.29 12.11 -19.42
C GLU A 508 1.05 11.20 -19.48
N MET A 509 1.10 10.18 -20.33
CA MET A 509 0.03 9.22 -20.54
C MET A 509 -0.17 8.34 -19.31
N VAL A 510 0.91 7.90 -18.67
CA VAL A 510 0.82 7.02 -17.49
C VAL A 510 0.62 7.80 -16.18
N MET A 511 0.53 9.13 -16.21
CA MET A 511 0.39 9.95 -15.00
C MET A 511 -0.78 9.52 -14.13
N PRO A 512 -2.00 9.29 -14.63
CA PRO A 512 -3.12 8.84 -13.79
C PRO A 512 -2.80 7.56 -13.02
N TYR A 513 -2.12 6.60 -13.66
CA TYR A 513 -1.63 5.39 -12.99
C TYR A 513 -0.63 5.72 -11.88
N LEU A 514 0.35 6.59 -12.15
CA LEU A 514 1.34 7.02 -11.16
C LEU A 514 0.69 7.71 -9.96
N LEU A 515 -0.31 8.58 -10.17
CA LEU A 515 -1.06 9.20 -9.08
C LEU A 515 -1.73 8.15 -8.19
N ARG A 516 -2.40 7.14 -8.78
CA ARG A 516 -3.01 6.04 -8.01
C ARG A 516 -1.97 5.22 -7.23
N ARG A 517 -0.75 5.05 -7.78
CA ARG A 517 0.37 4.41 -7.04
C ARG A 517 0.87 5.25 -5.88
N ALA A 518 0.92 6.57 -6.04
CA ALA A 518 1.32 7.47 -4.98
C ALA A 518 0.27 7.46 -3.85
N GLU A 519 -1.02 7.47 -4.20
CA GLU A 519 -2.13 7.36 -3.25
C GLU A 519 -2.15 6.01 -2.51
N GLU A 520 -1.92 4.90 -3.21
CA GLU A 520 -1.84 3.57 -2.60
C GLU A 520 -0.66 3.48 -1.62
N ASN A 521 0.52 3.97 -2.00
CA ASN A 521 1.70 3.93 -1.14
C ASN A 521 1.65 4.92 0.03
N ARG A 522 0.73 5.89 0.00
CA ARG A 522 0.57 6.91 1.05
C ARG A 522 0.27 6.25 2.40
N GLY A 523 1.17 6.42 3.37
CA GLY A 523 1.02 5.84 4.71
C GLY A 523 1.27 4.33 4.79
N LEU A 524 1.74 3.69 3.71
CA LEU A 524 1.93 2.24 3.60
C LEU A 524 3.15 1.70 4.38
N LEU A 525 3.97 2.57 4.99
CA LEU A 525 5.04 2.20 5.93
C LEU A 525 4.53 1.43 7.16
N ALA A 526 3.22 1.44 7.44
CA ALA A 526 2.62 0.64 8.48
C ALA A 526 2.30 -0.81 8.05
N ALA A 527 2.26 -1.13 6.74
CA ALA A 527 1.71 -2.38 6.23
C ALA A 527 2.63 -3.19 5.28
N SER A 528 3.73 -2.63 4.75
CA SER A 528 4.62 -3.38 3.85
C SER A 528 5.62 -4.26 4.62
N GLY A 529 5.34 -5.57 4.69
CA GLY A 529 6.33 -6.56 5.18
C GLY A 529 7.65 -6.55 4.37
N PHE A 530 7.61 -6.03 3.14
CA PHE A 530 8.75 -5.78 2.25
C PHE A 530 9.82 -4.89 2.91
N ASP A 531 9.45 -3.75 3.50
CA ASP A 531 10.43 -2.84 4.12
C ASP A 531 11.10 -3.51 5.32
N ARG A 532 10.37 -4.28 6.13
CA ARG A 532 10.98 -4.89 7.32
C ARG A 532 12.04 -5.93 6.95
N GLN A 533 11.79 -6.78 5.96
CA GLN A 533 12.74 -7.83 5.54
C GLN A 533 13.88 -7.26 4.69
N LEU A 534 13.58 -6.37 3.76
CA LEU A 534 14.60 -5.70 2.97
C LEU A 534 15.52 -4.85 3.86
N MET A 535 14.96 -4.11 4.80
CA MET A 535 15.75 -3.29 5.73
C MET A 535 16.60 -4.15 6.65
N ARG A 536 16.12 -5.30 7.13
CA ARG A 536 16.95 -6.27 7.87
C ARG A 536 18.07 -6.82 7.02
N TYR A 537 17.81 -7.15 5.75
CA TYR A 537 18.82 -7.65 4.81
C TYR A 537 19.88 -6.58 4.50
N LEU A 538 19.45 -5.36 4.17
CA LEU A 538 20.34 -4.22 3.93
C LEU A 538 21.14 -3.86 5.18
N GLN A 539 20.51 -3.87 6.36
CA GLN A 539 21.18 -3.65 7.64
C GLN A 539 22.26 -4.71 7.89
N ARG A 540 21.97 -6.00 7.71
CA ARG A 540 22.97 -7.08 7.85
C ARG A 540 24.13 -6.93 6.86
N LYS A 541 23.87 -6.55 5.61
CA LYS A 541 24.92 -6.28 4.61
C LYS A 541 25.77 -5.07 4.99
N MET A 542 25.15 -3.99 5.47
CA MET A 542 25.87 -2.81 5.95
C MET A 542 26.68 -3.10 7.21
N ASP A 543 26.13 -3.82 8.17
CA ASP A 543 26.81 -4.24 9.40
C ASP A 543 28.01 -5.13 9.09
N PHE A 544 27.92 -6.00 8.08
CA PHE A 544 29.05 -6.79 7.56
C PHE A 544 30.15 -5.90 6.96
N CYS A 545 29.79 -4.91 6.13
CA CYS A 545 30.75 -3.97 5.54
C CYS A 545 31.40 -3.05 6.59
N VAL A 546 30.70 -2.73 7.69
CA VAL A 546 31.22 -1.90 8.79
C VAL A 546 32.05 -2.74 9.77
N GLY A 547 31.69 -3.99 10.01
CA GLY A 547 32.41 -4.92 10.88
C GLY A 547 33.79 -5.36 10.35
N PHE A 548 33.98 -5.37 9.03
CA PHE A 548 35.28 -5.59 8.37
C PHE A 548 36.10 -4.32 8.16
N GLY A 549 35.62 -3.17 8.66
CA GLY A 549 36.24 -1.85 8.51
C GLY A 549 37.55 -1.64 9.28
N THR A 550 38.30 -2.70 9.61
CA THR A 550 39.71 -2.62 10.03
C THR A 550 40.66 -3.48 9.19
N GLY A 551 40.20 -4.16 8.12
CA GLY A 551 41.10 -4.92 7.28
C GLY A 551 40.45 -5.59 6.08
N PHE A 552 40.21 -4.83 5.01
CA PHE A 552 40.39 -5.19 3.60
C PHE A 552 39.73 -4.12 2.73
N ALA A 553 40.52 -3.12 2.32
CA ALA A 553 40.12 -2.16 1.31
C ALA A 553 40.50 -2.73 -0.07
N SER A 554 39.54 -3.30 -0.82
CA SER A 554 39.74 -3.58 -2.24
C SER A 554 39.21 -2.43 -3.10
N GLN A 555 40.03 -2.04 -4.08
CA GLN A 555 39.88 -0.89 -4.97
C GLN A 555 38.75 -1.05 -6.01
N VAL A 556 37.46 -0.99 -5.63
CA VAL A 556 36.38 -0.70 -6.61
C VAL A 556 35.23 0.19 -6.05
N GLY A 557 35.11 0.44 -4.74
CA GLY A 557 33.87 1.00 -4.16
C GLY A 557 33.89 2.41 -3.56
N GLN A 558 34.84 3.30 -3.88
CA GLN A 558 35.06 4.49 -3.01
C GLN A 558 34.21 5.74 -3.29
N SER A 559 33.61 5.92 -4.46
CA SER A 559 33.07 7.26 -4.81
C SER A 559 31.58 7.51 -4.53
N ILE A 560 30.76 6.49 -4.27
CA ILE A 560 29.30 6.69 -4.07
C ILE A 560 28.80 6.14 -2.72
N VAL A 561 29.46 5.11 -2.18
CA VAL A 561 29.00 4.42 -0.97
C VAL A 561 29.39 5.15 0.32
N ILE A 562 30.52 5.88 0.34
CA ILE A 562 31.04 6.56 1.55
C ILE A 562 30.20 7.80 1.95
N PRO A 563 29.73 8.66 1.02
CA PRO A 563 28.87 9.78 1.39
C PRO A 563 27.49 9.33 1.88
N ILE A 564 26.88 8.36 1.19
CA ILE A 564 25.53 7.86 1.49
C ILE A 564 25.53 7.05 2.80
N SER A 565 26.54 6.22 3.06
CA SER A 565 26.67 5.48 4.34
C SER A 565 26.83 6.40 5.54
N LYS A 566 27.65 7.47 5.44
CA LYS A 566 27.76 8.49 6.49
C LYS A 566 26.44 9.23 6.73
N GLN A 567 25.69 9.53 5.67
CA GLN A 567 24.41 10.23 5.74
C GLN A 567 23.30 9.35 6.35
N LEU A 568 23.24 8.07 5.97
CA LEU A 568 22.29 7.09 6.47
C LEU A 568 22.63 6.57 7.88
N GLY A 569 23.92 6.58 8.26
CA GLY A 569 24.38 6.16 9.59
C GLY A 569 23.71 6.93 10.74
N TYR A 570 23.37 8.22 10.55
CA TYR A 570 22.63 9.00 11.56
C TYR A 570 21.16 8.57 11.72
N VAL A 571 20.56 8.05 10.66
CA VAL A 571 19.19 7.51 10.70
C VAL A 571 19.17 6.16 11.40
N PHE A 572 20.16 5.30 11.09
CA PHE A 572 20.25 3.94 11.62
C PHE A 572 20.79 3.86 13.05
N HIS A 573 21.77 4.70 13.41
CA HIS A 573 22.36 4.73 14.75
C HIS A 573 21.71 5.74 15.69
N TYR A 574 20.52 6.25 15.36
CA TYR A 574 19.77 7.23 16.17
C TYR A 574 19.66 6.81 17.64
N LYS A 575 19.12 5.61 17.91
CA LYS A 575 18.95 5.10 19.29
C LYS A 575 20.28 4.98 20.03
N ARG A 576 21.33 4.51 19.34
CA ARG A 576 22.68 4.39 19.90
C ARG A 576 23.27 5.75 20.29
N ASN A 577 23.12 6.76 19.43
CA ASN A 577 23.63 8.12 19.69
C ASN A 577 22.88 8.80 20.85
N ILE A 578 21.55 8.61 20.94
CA ILE A 578 20.76 9.12 22.08
C ILE A 578 21.15 8.45 23.39
N ASN A 579 21.24 7.11 23.41
CA ASN A 579 21.61 6.39 24.63
C ASN A 579 23.03 6.73 25.10
N LYS A 580 23.96 6.94 24.16
CA LYS A 580 25.32 7.38 24.49
C LYS A 580 25.33 8.77 25.13
N LEU A 581 24.55 9.72 24.61
CA LEU A 581 24.41 11.04 25.21
C LEU A 581 23.83 10.98 26.63
N LYS A 582 22.81 10.14 26.87
CA LYS A 582 22.22 9.94 28.20
C LYS A 582 23.26 9.43 29.20
N SER A 583 24.02 8.42 28.82
CA SER A 583 25.06 7.85 29.69
C SER A 583 26.19 8.83 30.02
N GLU A 584 26.61 9.68 29.07
CA GLU A 584 27.62 10.70 29.38
C GLU A 584 27.06 11.86 30.21
N LEU A 585 25.77 12.18 30.08
CA LEU A 585 25.12 13.19 30.91
C LEU A 585 25.04 12.76 32.38
N GLU A 586 24.70 11.49 32.65
CA GLU A 586 24.70 10.93 34.03
C GLU A 586 26.07 11.08 34.70
N LYS A 587 27.16 10.81 33.97
CA LYS A 587 28.53 10.98 34.49
C LYS A 587 28.88 12.45 34.78
N LEU A 588 28.37 13.38 33.98
CA LEU A 588 28.58 14.82 34.19
C LEU A 588 27.83 15.30 35.43
N GLU A 589 26.61 14.80 35.66
CA GLU A 589 25.81 15.08 36.86
C GLU A 589 26.51 14.59 38.14
N ASP A 590 27.08 13.37 38.11
CA ASP A 590 27.90 12.85 39.22
C ASP A 590 29.11 13.74 39.52
N LYS A 591 29.80 14.23 38.48
CA LYS A 591 30.96 15.11 38.63
C LYS A 591 30.56 16.47 39.20
N LYS A 592 29.42 17.01 38.76
CA LYS A 592 28.85 18.27 39.25
C LYS A 592 28.52 18.16 40.74
N ASN A 593 27.83 17.11 41.15
CA ASN A 593 27.44 16.91 42.55
C ASN A 593 28.65 16.85 43.48
N LYS A 594 29.72 16.14 43.07
CA LYS A 594 30.99 16.09 43.83
C LYS A 594 31.64 17.47 43.97
N ILE A 595 31.73 18.23 42.88
CA ILE A 595 32.34 19.56 42.92
C ILE A 595 31.48 20.54 43.73
N GLN A 596 30.16 20.43 43.62
CA GLN A 596 29.21 21.26 44.36
C GLN A 596 29.30 21.00 45.87
N GLU A 597 29.44 19.75 46.29
CA GLU A 597 29.64 19.38 47.70
C GLU A 597 30.93 20.00 48.26
N ILE A 598 32.04 19.91 47.51
CA ILE A 598 33.33 20.53 47.88
C ILE A 598 33.18 22.05 48.00
N VAL A 599 32.50 22.68 47.03
CA VAL A 599 32.25 24.13 47.03
C VAL A 599 31.40 24.56 48.22
N GLU A 600 30.39 23.79 48.60
CA GLU A 600 29.54 24.06 49.76
C GLU A 600 30.29 23.89 51.08
N GLU A 601 31.15 22.88 51.19
CA GLU A 601 32.02 22.64 52.34
C GLU A 601 33.04 23.77 52.51
N ASP A 602 33.75 24.14 51.44
CA ASP A 602 34.72 25.23 51.43
C ASP A 602 34.08 26.57 51.79
N ARG A 603 32.86 26.83 51.31
CA ARG A 603 32.11 28.04 51.65
C ARG A 603 31.71 28.06 53.12
N LYS A 604 31.35 26.91 53.72
CA LYS A 604 31.10 26.79 55.17
C LYS A 604 32.37 27.01 55.99
N ASN A 605 33.52 26.60 55.47
CA ASN A 605 34.83 26.80 56.07
C ASN A 605 35.39 28.23 55.86
N GLY A 606 34.62 29.12 55.21
CA GLY A 606 35.01 30.50 54.98
C GLY A 606 36.06 30.68 53.87
N HIS A 607 36.26 29.69 53.01
CA HIS A 607 37.13 29.80 51.84
C HIS A 607 36.42 30.54 50.69
N GLN A 608 37.20 31.22 49.85
CA GLN A 608 36.73 31.83 48.60
C GLN A 608 36.90 30.84 47.46
N ILE A 609 35.82 30.58 46.72
CA ILE A 609 35.79 29.65 45.60
C ILE A 609 36.46 30.29 44.38
N VAL A 610 37.26 29.51 43.65
CA VAL A 610 37.91 30.01 42.43
C VAL A 610 36.83 30.29 41.36
N PRO A 611 36.86 31.47 40.70
CA PRO A 611 35.84 31.85 39.70
C PRO A 611 35.62 30.80 38.59
N LYS A 612 36.69 30.07 38.22
CA LYS A 612 36.66 28.99 37.23
C LYS A 612 35.74 27.83 37.65
N ALA A 613 35.67 27.49 38.94
CA ALA A 613 34.80 26.43 39.44
C ALA A 613 33.33 26.87 39.46
N GLU A 614 33.07 28.13 39.81
CA GLU A 614 31.72 28.73 39.75
C GLU A 614 31.21 28.85 38.30
N GLU A 615 32.08 29.28 37.37
CA GLU A 615 31.78 29.35 35.94
C GLU A 615 31.47 27.97 35.36
N TRP A 616 32.24 26.95 35.72
CA TRP A 616 31.96 25.58 35.27
C TRP A 616 30.64 25.05 35.80
N LEU A 617 30.32 25.24 37.09
CA LEU A 617 29.03 24.84 37.66
C LEU A 617 27.86 25.55 36.95
N CYS A 618 28.03 26.82 36.60
CA CYS A 618 27.05 27.59 35.83
C CYS A 618 26.87 27.04 34.39
N ASN A 619 27.97 26.69 33.72
CA ASN A 619 27.98 26.10 32.38
C ASN A 619 27.33 24.71 32.34
N VAL A 620 27.60 23.88 33.36
CA VAL A 620 26.96 22.56 33.51
C VAL A 620 25.46 22.70 33.76
N ALA A 621 25.04 23.57 34.69
CA ALA A 621 23.63 23.81 34.97
C ALA A 621 22.86 24.34 33.75
N THR A 622 23.49 25.20 32.95
CA THR A 622 22.93 25.69 31.68
C THR A 622 22.79 24.56 30.66
N THR A 623 23.83 23.73 30.49
CA THR A 623 23.83 22.59 29.57
C THR A 623 22.78 21.54 29.95
N GLU A 624 22.62 21.25 31.24
CA GLU A 624 21.58 20.34 31.75
C GLU A 624 20.17 20.85 31.43
N LYS A 625 19.92 22.14 31.64
CA LYS A 625 18.63 22.77 31.32
C LYS A 625 18.30 22.68 29.83
N GLU A 626 19.27 22.93 28.95
CA GLU A 626 19.09 22.82 27.51
C GLU A 626 18.90 21.37 27.04
N LEU A 627 19.59 20.42 27.68
CA LEU A 627 19.43 18.98 27.42
C LEU A 627 18.09 18.45 27.92
N GLN A 628 17.59 18.91 29.07
CA GLN A 628 16.25 18.58 29.56
C GLN A 628 15.18 19.05 28.59
N HIS A 629 15.30 20.26 28.04
CA HIS A 629 14.40 20.74 26.97
C HIS A 629 14.53 19.86 25.71
N PHE A 630 15.76 19.50 25.29
CA PHE A 630 15.95 18.59 24.15
C PHE A 630 15.29 17.21 24.36
N PHE A 631 15.40 16.62 25.55
CA PHE A 631 14.78 15.32 25.85
C PHE A 631 13.26 15.40 26.03
N ASN A 632 12.75 16.44 26.68
CA ASN A 632 11.33 16.57 27.00
C ASN A 632 10.50 17.17 25.86
N ASP A 633 11.00 18.17 25.15
CA ASP A 633 10.25 18.83 24.08
C ASP A 633 10.55 18.23 22.70
N GLU A 634 11.81 18.00 22.36
CA GLU A 634 12.15 17.54 21.00
C GLU A 634 12.05 16.02 20.83
N LEU A 635 12.38 15.24 21.86
CA LEU A 635 12.25 13.79 21.82
C LEU A 635 10.82 13.31 22.08
N ASN A 636 10.12 13.86 23.09
CA ASN A 636 8.77 13.39 23.45
C ASN A 636 7.64 13.98 22.59
N LYS A 637 7.73 15.20 22.03
CA LYS A 637 6.72 15.69 21.04
C LYS A 637 6.76 14.90 19.72
N ASN A 638 7.86 14.21 19.45
CA ASN A 638 8.01 13.31 18.30
C ASN A 638 7.59 11.86 18.61
N VAL A 639 7.02 11.60 19.79
CA VAL A 639 6.29 10.36 20.11
C VAL A 639 4.82 10.61 19.76
N CYS A 640 4.42 10.13 18.58
CA CYS A 640 3.04 10.18 18.12
C CYS A 640 2.07 9.53 19.13
N LEU A 641 0.87 10.08 19.25
CA LEU A 641 -0.26 9.70 20.13
C LEU A 641 -0.78 8.25 19.98
N VAL A 642 -0.06 7.34 19.31
CA VAL A 642 -0.33 5.88 19.28
C VAL A 642 0.98 5.06 19.23
N GLY A 643 2.05 5.50 19.89
CA GLY A 643 3.15 4.60 20.29
C GLY A 643 4.11 4.06 19.21
N TYR A 644 4.10 4.53 17.95
CA TYR A 644 5.10 4.12 16.95
C TYR A 644 5.88 5.28 16.31
N CYS A 645 7.12 5.44 16.78
CA CYS A 645 8.36 5.87 16.11
C CYS A 645 8.46 7.26 15.40
N PRO A 646 9.50 8.06 15.69
CA PRO A 646 9.75 9.35 15.01
C PRO A 646 10.17 9.18 13.54
N ASN A 647 9.69 10.08 12.67
CA ASN A 647 9.98 10.25 11.23
C ASN A 647 11.51 10.16 10.91
N LEU A 648 11.92 9.59 9.78
CA LEU A 648 13.34 9.45 9.38
C LEU A 648 14.08 10.80 9.31
N VAL A 649 13.39 11.87 8.92
CA VAL A 649 13.94 13.24 8.91
C VAL A 649 14.20 13.72 10.34
N SER A 650 13.28 13.44 11.28
CA SER A 650 13.46 13.80 12.68
C SER A 650 14.52 12.91 13.34
N ARG A 651 14.58 11.60 13.07
CA ARG A 651 15.67 10.72 13.53
C ARG A 651 17.04 11.21 13.11
N ARG A 652 17.19 11.62 11.85
CA ARG A 652 18.44 12.20 11.34
C ARG A 652 18.80 13.49 12.07
N SER A 653 17.83 14.41 12.19
CA SER A 653 18.02 15.70 12.86
C SER A 653 18.40 15.54 14.33
N LEU A 654 17.61 14.75 15.07
CA LEU A 654 17.82 14.43 16.48
C LEU A 654 19.14 13.69 16.69
N SER A 655 19.51 12.74 15.82
CA SER A 655 20.80 12.05 15.92
C SER A 655 21.99 12.99 15.68
N LYS A 656 21.86 14.01 14.81
CA LYS A 656 22.91 15.02 14.61
C LYS A 656 23.02 15.94 15.81
N LYS A 657 21.89 16.40 16.36
CA LYS A 657 21.84 17.19 17.60
C LYS A 657 22.46 16.42 18.76
N ALA A 658 22.13 15.14 18.92
CA ALA A 658 22.68 14.29 19.97
C ALA A 658 24.20 14.13 19.91
N LYS A 659 24.80 14.03 18.71
CA LYS A 659 26.26 14.01 18.57
C LYS A 659 26.90 15.36 18.92
N LYS A 660 26.27 16.48 18.56
CA LYS A 660 26.74 17.83 18.94
C LYS A 660 26.72 17.99 20.46
N TRP A 661 25.61 17.63 21.09
CA TRP A 661 25.45 17.63 22.53
C TRP A 661 26.46 16.72 23.24
N HIS A 662 26.69 15.52 22.71
CA HIS A 662 27.69 14.61 23.25
C HIS A 662 29.09 15.24 23.23
N ALA A 663 29.46 15.96 22.16
CA ALA A 663 30.74 16.66 22.12
C ALA A 663 30.82 17.79 23.17
N CYS A 664 29.72 18.51 23.42
CA CYS A 664 29.65 19.54 24.45
C CYS A 664 29.82 18.94 25.87
N VAL A 665 29.09 17.87 26.17
CA VAL A 665 29.16 17.16 27.46
C VAL A 665 30.57 16.63 27.72
N ILE A 666 31.20 15.99 26.73
CA ILE A 666 32.59 15.50 26.87
C ILE A 666 33.56 16.65 27.15
N LYS A 667 33.41 17.80 26.50
CA LYS A 667 34.27 18.97 26.75
C LYS A 667 34.19 19.43 28.22
N LEU A 668 33.00 19.48 28.80
CA LEU A 668 32.80 19.83 30.21
C LEU A 668 33.33 18.74 31.17
N MET A 669 33.24 17.47 30.77
CA MET A 669 33.80 16.36 31.54
C MET A 669 35.33 16.36 31.58
N GLU A 670 36.00 16.83 30.52
CA GLU A 670 37.46 16.89 30.41
C GLU A 670 38.09 18.05 31.21
N GLU A 671 37.30 19.02 31.67
CA GLU A 671 37.82 20.15 32.46
C GLU A 671 38.36 19.69 33.82
N LYS A 672 39.62 20.04 34.12
CA LYS A 672 40.31 19.72 35.38
C LYS A 672 40.36 20.94 36.30
N PHE A 673 40.22 20.68 37.60
CA PHE A 673 40.36 21.64 38.68
C PHE A 673 41.51 21.19 39.57
N ASP A 674 42.66 21.87 39.50
CA ASP A 674 43.80 21.54 40.36
C ASP A 674 43.64 22.13 41.78
N ILE A 675 42.87 23.23 41.90
CA ILE A 675 42.53 23.90 43.16
C ILE A 675 41.11 24.47 43.03
N ILE A 676 40.22 24.19 43.99
CA ILE A 676 38.79 24.58 43.96
C ILE A 676 38.50 25.84 44.80
N SER A 677 39.29 26.09 45.86
CA SER A 677 39.12 27.25 46.74
C SER A 677 40.44 27.74 47.34
N HIS A 678 40.42 28.94 47.92
CA HIS A 678 41.52 29.51 48.70
C HIS A 678 41.01 30.03 50.06
N PRO A 679 41.84 30.00 51.13
CA PRO A 679 41.47 30.61 52.42
C PRO A 679 41.12 32.09 52.26
N ALA A 680 40.03 32.56 52.88
CA ALA A 680 39.66 33.97 52.82
C ALA A 680 40.79 34.87 53.38
N PRO A 681 41.06 36.03 52.78
CA PRO A 681 42.04 36.98 53.31
C PRO A 681 41.65 37.42 54.73
N LEU A 682 42.60 37.39 55.66
CA LEU A 682 42.38 37.83 57.04
C LEU A 682 41.79 39.26 57.05
N PRO A 683 40.78 39.53 57.90
CA PRO A 683 40.21 40.87 58.00
C PRO A 683 41.31 41.85 58.42
N LYS A 684 41.52 42.90 57.62
CA LYS A 684 42.42 44.01 57.98
C LYS A 684 41.97 44.55 59.34
N GLN A 685 42.82 44.42 60.36
CA GLN A 685 42.59 44.99 61.68
C GLN A 685 42.23 46.48 61.52
N LYS A 686 41.10 46.89 62.13
CA LYS A 686 40.81 48.31 62.31
C LYS A 686 41.92 48.93 63.19
N PRO A 687 42.41 50.14 62.89
CA PRO A 687 43.41 50.78 63.73
C PRO A 687 42.85 50.99 65.14
N SER A 688 43.70 50.79 66.15
CA SER A 688 43.34 51.02 67.54
C SER A 688 43.10 52.51 67.80
N PHE A 689 42.13 52.79 68.68
CA PHE A 689 41.72 54.12 69.17
C PHE A 689 42.85 54.96 69.81
N ILE A 690 44.08 54.42 69.92
CA ILE A 690 45.25 55.09 70.49
C ILE A 690 46.06 55.84 69.41
N ASP A 691 45.94 55.49 68.13
CA ASP A 691 46.64 56.19 67.04
C ASP A 691 45.97 57.53 66.65
N ASP A 692 44.66 57.67 66.93
CA ASP A 692 43.90 58.91 66.65
C ASP A 692 44.18 60.05 67.65
N ILE A 693 44.80 59.77 68.81
CA ILE A 693 45.15 60.80 69.80
C ILE A 693 46.53 61.43 69.51
N LYS A 694 47.43 60.76 68.76
CA LYS A 694 48.79 61.27 68.51
C LYS A 694 48.96 62.18 67.29
N VAL A 695 47.91 62.37 66.48
CA VAL A 695 47.96 63.31 65.32
C VAL A 695 47.22 64.62 65.59
N SER A 696 46.49 64.74 66.72
CA SER A 696 45.98 66.03 67.19
C SER A 696 46.99 66.68 68.15
N ILE A 697 48.02 67.31 67.58
CA ILE A 697 48.61 68.62 67.94
C ILE A 697 49.94 68.73 67.18
N ASN A 698 49.90 69.41 66.03
CA ASN A 698 51.02 70.24 65.63
C ASN A 698 50.51 71.68 65.47
N MET A 699 51.22 72.56 66.16
CA MET A 699 50.76 73.84 66.66
C MET A 699 51.11 74.93 65.64
N ARG A 700 50.53 74.90 64.42
CA ARG A 700 50.78 75.96 63.40
C ARG A 700 49.59 76.48 62.58
N ASP A 701 48.39 75.89 62.65
CA ASP A 701 47.28 76.33 61.77
C ASP A 701 46.05 76.92 62.51
N LEU A 702 46.25 77.47 63.72
CA LEU A 702 45.16 77.98 64.58
C LEU A 702 44.47 79.29 64.13
N HIS A 703 44.71 79.77 62.91
CA HIS A 703 44.11 81.02 62.40
C HIS A 703 43.09 80.85 61.26
N LYS A 704 42.84 79.63 60.82
CA LYS A 704 41.93 79.39 59.69
C LYS A 704 40.97 78.26 60.02
N LEU A 705 39.86 78.55 60.69
CA LEU A 705 38.56 77.91 60.42
C LEU A 705 37.43 78.59 61.22
N PRO A 706 36.34 79.01 60.56
CA PRO A 706 35.17 79.59 61.21
C PRO A 706 34.16 78.54 61.72
N LYS A 707 33.70 78.82 62.95
CA LYS A 707 32.47 78.46 63.68
C LYS A 707 31.50 77.39 63.10
N LEU A 708 31.37 76.32 63.89
CA LEU A 708 30.23 75.40 64.04
C LEU A 708 28.84 76.09 64.07
N LYS A 709 27.82 75.41 63.51
CA LYS A 709 26.48 75.29 64.11
C LYS A 709 25.91 73.89 63.90
N ALA A 710 25.34 73.34 64.98
CA ALA A 710 24.83 71.99 65.16
C ALA A 710 23.29 71.93 65.05
N VAL A 711 22.72 70.77 64.67
CA VAL A 711 21.37 70.27 65.06
C VAL A 711 21.38 68.72 64.89
N LYS A 712 21.43 67.87 65.93
CA LYS A 712 20.43 67.32 66.89
C LYS A 712 19.46 66.25 66.33
N TYR A 713 19.58 65.03 66.90
CA TYR A 713 18.85 63.77 66.69
C TYR A 713 17.35 63.78 67.08
N ARG A 714 16.57 62.84 66.51
CA ARG A 714 15.45 62.14 67.21
C ARG A 714 15.00 60.82 66.53
N ILE A 715 14.77 59.78 67.34
CA ILE A 715 14.13 58.47 67.04
C ILE A 715 12.73 58.46 67.69
N PRO A 716 11.70 57.82 67.09
CA PRO A 716 10.99 56.68 67.73
C PRO A 716 10.53 55.60 66.69
N MET A 717 10.69 54.28 66.90
CA MET A 717 9.91 53.28 67.68
C MET A 717 8.57 52.78 67.07
N PHE A 718 8.49 51.45 66.94
CA PHE A 718 7.35 50.50 66.88
C PHE A 718 6.51 50.27 65.60
N GLY A 719 6.33 48.98 65.26
CA GLY A 719 5.26 48.49 64.38
C GLY A 719 5.43 47.07 63.82
N VAL A 720 5.28 46.03 64.67
CA VAL A 720 5.18 44.61 64.27
C VAL A 720 3.79 44.29 63.70
N ARG A 721 3.72 43.49 62.63
CA ARG A 721 2.58 42.59 62.37
C ARG A 721 3.03 41.33 61.64
N VAL A 722 2.80 40.20 62.31
CA VAL A 722 2.88 38.81 61.81
C VAL A 722 1.49 38.40 61.32
N ASN A 723 1.42 37.60 60.25
CA ASN A 723 0.49 36.45 60.16
C ASN A 723 0.90 35.48 59.02
N MET A 724 1.27 34.25 59.41
CA MET A 724 1.06 32.99 58.68
C MET A 724 -0.46 32.68 58.67
N PHE A 725 -1.10 31.80 57.90
CA PHE A 725 -0.88 30.51 57.20
C PHE A 725 -1.84 30.53 55.97
N ASN A 726 -1.79 29.71 54.92
CA ASN A 726 -1.48 28.28 54.76
C ASN A 726 -1.17 28.01 53.27
#